data_AF-A0A7S2RMJ0-F1
#
_entry.id   AF-A0A7S2RMJ0-F1
#
_cell.length_a   1.000
_cell.length_b   1.000
_cell.length_c   1.000
_cell.angle_alpha   90.00
_cell.angle_beta   90.00
_cell.angle_gamma   90.00
#
_symmetry.space_group_name_H-M   'P 1'
#
loop_
_entity.id
_entity.type
_entity.pdbx_description
1 polymer ?
#
loop_
_entity_poly.entity_id
_entity_poly.type
_entity_poly.pdbx_seq_one_letter_code
_entity_poly.pdbx_strand_id
1 'polypeptide(L)'
;MWGLVGGRDAAVYGARWWIRNEVDVKPGVGLFGFAGVVAAMCAALDFCWSNPSFPHDADPDEAFSQGEYFKYSRYLVAFFCAGFVSLCGATVVYAQLGRPNTKIVAEYTMLVGFLALAFGVLSDMLDYSAVYWGAQWKGPGWGVALVGLGVSLKAAGSGFIKVTSTKNSKVNVTSLVIPGLGLLLVLLGALLFCASLFFYAYEPPVSMFGSLGVFSSQVEWEFPHGGMTLEHGVTVEWGEGVGIVISHMDSIVYQSPHNDGAFIVASLANEDDSTVPTATNDGEAGTFVIQDNPGTLSTEQVVRNVERVNSTAVQFEGNLYYVPMVGTSDARKSHFALVVNIEHSDNDTVVIRMNIHRDVTKGLPTNRVYLVAASDESERIFGLGESFSYMDLKGAVVPIITREQGVGRGLQPGTFWSDVFLGPARSSAGTATQHTYTAIPHFTTSSLRSFFLFGTPFSVMDFWRFDRISIEINATDDAVTSVGIIRATSPRKLVHAYTAHNDLIMRPLPGWVYNGAIMGFQGGRKAVAQKLSTVLQAGVPVSAIWLQDWAGQRNTSFGQRLNWDWQLDTKLYPDWVQWTRELWTKHNIYVLAYINPHMRPEGKLFNETKNIGCLIKRRGSILIQSSATRDFTFGTIDLFNETCVRYYASVIQKNMLANGIMGWMADFGEAIPFDADVPVDGHNAFPALWARTNRLAIDTFSNHTRKNAVFFYKVGWKIIS
;
A
#
# COMPACT_ATOMS: atom_id res chain seq x y z
N MET A 1 -24.49 26.02 10.59
CA MET A 1 -25.70 25.14 10.58
C MET A 1 -26.94 25.73 9.90
N TRP A 2 -27.35 26.99 10.16
CA TRP A 2 -28.61 27.56 9.63
C TRP A 2 -28.68 27.64 8.09
N GLY A 3 -27.55 27.81 7.39
CA GLY A 3 -27.51 27.79 5.93
C GLY A 3 -27.65 26.40 5.28
N LEU A 4 -27.25 25.33 5.98
CA LEU A 4 -27.32 23.95 5.49
C LEU A 4 -28.70 23.32 5.73
N VAL A 5 -29.30 23.57 6.90
CA VAL A 5 -30.71 23.23 7.17
C VAL A 5 -31.63 24.07 6.27
N GLY A 6 -31.32 25.35 6.11
CA GLY A 6 -32.03 26.24 5.19
C GLY A 6 -31.92 25.84 3.71
N GLY A 7 -30.80 25.27 3.27
CA GLY A 7 -30.62 24.75 1.91
C GLY A 7 -31.42 23.48 1.64
N ARG A 8 -31.48 22.55 2.60
CA ARG A 8 -32.32 21.34 2.55
C ARG A 8 -33.80 21.71 2.53
N ASP A 9 -34.22 22.61 3.43
CA ASP A 9 -35.59 23.08 3.48
C ASP A 9 -35.96 23.89 2.24
N ALA A 10 -35.08 24.74 1.70
CA ALA A 10 -35.32 25.49 0.47
C ALA A 10 -35.45 24.60 -0.77
N ALA A 11 -34.69 23.50 -0.87
CA ALA A 11 -34.82 22.53 -1.96
C ALA A 11 -36.15 21.76 -1.88
N VAL A 12 -36.55 21.34 -0.68
CA VAL A 12 -37.83 20.67 -0.41
C VAL A 12 -39.01 21.64 -0.59
N TYR A 13 -38.88 22.90 -0.18
CA TYR A 13 -39.89 23.94 -0.39
C TYR A 13 -40.02 24.32 -1.86
N GLY A 14 -38.91 24.40 -2.59
CA GLY A 14 -38.90 24.62 -4.04
C GLY A 14 -39.63 23.51 -4.78
N ALA A 15 -39.35 22.25 -4.46
CA ALA A 15 -40.05 21.10 -5.02
C ALA A 15 -41.55 21.09 -4.68
N ARG A 16 -41.93 21.39 -3.42
CA ARG A 16 -43.33 21.43 -2.97
C ARG A 16 -44.11 22.63 -3.51
N TRP A 17 -43.48 23.79 -3.65
CA TRP A 17 -44.06 25.00 -4.24
C TRP A 17 -44.37 24.80 -5.72
N TRP A 18 -43.51 24.08 -6.44
CA TRP A 18 -43.69 23.77 -7.86
C TRP A 18 -44.77 22.71 -8.10
N ILE A 19 -44.86 21.68 -7.25
CA ILE A 19 -45.92 20.67 -7.27
C ILE A 19 -47.30 21.28 -6.96
N ARG A 20 -47.39 22.32 -6.11
CA ARG A 20 -48.67 22.95 -5.72
C ARG A 20 -49.19 24.00 -6.70
N ASN A 21 -48.36 24.61 -7.54
CA ASN A 21 -48.74 25.77 -8.35
C ASN A 21 -48.86 25.45 -9.85
N GLU A 22 -49.27 24.23 -10.23
CA GLU A 22 -49.56 23.76 -11.61
C GLU A 22 -49.15 24.75 -12.72
N VAL A 23 -47.84 24.97 -12.87
CA VAL A 23 -47.36 25.79 -13.97
C VAL A 23 -47.50 24.91 -15.19
N ASP A 24 -48.45 25.27 -16.05
CA ASP A 24 -48.83 24.51 -17.23
C ASP A 24 -47.67 24.49 -18.25
N VAL A 25 -46.71 23.60 -18.00
CA VAL A 25 -45.54 23.39 -18.85
C VAL A 25 -45.80 22.12 -19.66
N LYS A 26 -45.84 22.25 -20.99
CA LYS A 26 -45.96 21.11 -21.90
C LYS A 26 -44.91 20.04 -21.54
N PRO A 27 -45.29 18.75 -21.46
CA PRO A 27 -44.40 17.68 -21.02
C PRO A 27 -43.29 17.50 -22.05
N GLY A 28 -42.09 17.98 -21.71
CA GLY A 28 -40.87 17.77 -22.47
C GLY A 28 -39.81 17.10 -21.60
N VAL A 29 -38.94 16.33 -22.24
CA VAL A 29 -37.85 15.49 -21.69
C VAL A 29 -36.98 16.17 -20.60
N GLY A 30 -36.99 17.50 -20.49
CA GLY A 30 -36.23 18.26 -19.49
C GLY A 30 -36.72 18.18 -18.04
N LEU A 31 -38.02 17.94 -17.78
CA LEU A 31 -38.56 17.89 -16.40
C LEU A 31 -38.06 16.68 -15.61
N PHE A 32 -38.06 15.50 -16.24
CA PHE A 32 -37.60 14.25 -15.61
C PHE A 32 -36.09 14.25 -15.36
N GLY A 33 -35.30 14.88 -16.24
CA GLY A 33 -33.86 15.01 -16.06
C GLY A 33 -33.48 15.90 -14.87
N PHE A 34 -34.19 17.00 -14.65
CA PHE A 34 -33.91 17.92 -13.54
C PHE A 34 -34.25 17.32 -12.16
N ALA A 35 -35.43 16.71 -12.02
CA ALA A 35 -35.81 16.04 -10.78
C ALA A 35 -34.85 14.87 -10.44
N GLY A 36 -34.40 14.13 -11.45
CA GLY A 36 -33.38 13.08 -11.30
C GLY A 36 -32.02 13.62 -10.85
N VAL A 37 -31.57 14.76 -11.39
CA VAL A 37 -30.30 15.38 -10.97
C VAL A 37 -30.40 16.00 -9.57
N VAL A 38 -31.49 16.68 -9.22
CA VAL A 38 -31.69 17.18 -7.84
C VAL A 38 -31.74 16.01 -6.85
N ALA A 39 -32.40 14.90 -7.20
CA ALA A 39 -32.41 13.69 -6.38
C ALA A 39 -31.01 13.07 -6.25
N ALA A 40 -30.23 13.00 -7.34
CA ALA A 40 -28.85 12.50 -7.31
C ALA A 40 -27.92 13.41 -6.49
N MET A 41 -28.12 14.73 -6.56
CA MET A 41 -27.39 15.73 -5.76
C MET A 41 -27.72 15.63 -4.27
N CYS A 42 -29.01 15.51 -3.93
CA CYS A 42 -29.44 15.28 -2.56
C CYS A 42 -28.95 13.92 -2.03
N ALA A 43 -28.97 12.87 -2.86
CA ALA A 43 -28.43 11.56 -2.49
C ALA A 43 -26.90 11.59 -2.28
N ALA A 44 -26.17 12.36 -3.09
CA ALA A 44 -24.73 12.57 -2.89
C ALA A 44 -24.43 13.34 -1.60
N LEU A 45 -25.23 14.37 -1.28
CA LEU A 45 -25.12 15.12 -0.02
C LEU A 45 -25.50 14.26 1.20
N ASP A 46 -26.59 13.48 1.12
CA ASP A 46 -27.00 12.53 2.16
C ASP A 46 -25.96 11.40 2.32
N PHE A 47 -25.31 10.93 1.24
CA PHE A 47 -24.20 9.99 1.30
C PHE A 47 -22.97 10.60 1.99
N CYS A 48 -22.59 11.84 1.66
CA CYS A 48 -21.51 12.55 2.34
C CYS A 48 -21.82 12.73 3.83
N TRP A 49 -23.08 13.04 4.17
CA TRP A 49 -23.54 13.21 5.56
C TRP A 49 -23.75 11.89 6.31
N SER A 50 -23.84 10.75 5.62
CA SER A 50 -23.92 9.42 6.26
C SER A 50 -22.59 8.70 6.32
N ASN A 51 -21.53 9.27 5.72
CA ASN A 51 -20.17 8.77 5.84
C ASN A 51 -19.67 9.01 7.28
N PRO A 52 -19.30 7.96 8.04
CA PRO A 52 -18.83 8.10 9.43
C PRO A 52 -17.48 8.83 9.55
N SER A 53 -16.76 9.00 8.43
CA SER A 53 -15.49 9.75 8.34
C SER A 53 -15.72 11.26 8.12
N PHE A 54 -16.97 11.67 7.83
CA PHE A 54 -17.36 13.07 7.78
C PHE A 54 -17.54 13.56 9.23
N PRO A 55 -16.98 14.72 9.61
CA PRO A 55 -17.04 15.17 11.00
C PRO A 55 -18.48 15.49 11.40
N HIS A 56 -19.07 14.64 12.24
CA HIS A 56 -20.42 14.82 12.78
C HIS A 56 -20.44 15.59 14.11
N ASP A 57 -19.28 15.70 14.75
CA ASP A 57 -19.18 16.00 16.18
C ASP A 57 -18.56 17.36 16.49
N ALA A 58 -18.05 18.09 15.49
CA ALA A 58 -17.35 19.35 15.69
C ALA A 58 -18.12 20.54 15.10
N ASP A 59 -18.31 21.61 15.88
CA ASP A 59 -18.78 22.89 15.37
C ASP A 59 -17.73 23.45 14.39
N PRO A 60 -18.07 23.92 13.18
CA PRO A 60 -17.10 24.54 12.27
C PRO A 60 -16.29 25.68 12.92
N ASP A 61 -16.87 26.43 13.86
CA ASP A 61 -16.12 27.47 14.58
C ASP A 61 -15.11 26.86 15.58
N GLU A 62 -15.44 25.71 16.17
CA GLU A 62 -14.56 24.93 17.05
C GLU A 62 -13.41 24.28 16.26
N ALA A 63 -13.70 23.67 15.11
CA ALA A 63 -12.70 23.11 14.20
C ALA A 63 -11.68 24.15 13.72
N PHE A 64 -12.13 25.37 13.42
CA PHE A 64 -11.23 26.48 13.07
C PHE A 64 -10.36 26.91 14.27
N SER A 65 -10.94 26.98 15.48
CA SER A 65 -10.23 27.39 16.69
C SER A 65 -9.19 26.37 17.18
N GLN A 66 -9.41 25.08 16.93
CA GLN A 66 -8.49 23.99 17.27
C GLN A 66 -7.37 23.79 16.23
N GLY A 67 -7.36 24.60 15.17
CA GLY A 67 -6.38 24.46 14.08
C GLY A 67 -6.63 23.23 13.20
N GLU A 68 -7.82 22.63 13.26
CA GLU A 68 -8.24 21.51 12.41
C GLU A 68 -8.74 22.03 11.04
N TYR A 69 -7.88 22.79 10.35
CA TYR A 69 -8.21 23.50 9.10
C TYR A 69 -8.78 22.60 8.00
N PHE A 70 -8.47 21.30 8.05
CA PHE A 70 -9.00 20.23 7.20
C PHE A 70 -10.51 19.95 7.40
N LYS A 71 -10.99 19.89 8.64
CA LYS A 71 -12.42 19.71 8.91
C LYS A 71 -13.20 20.96 8.50
N TYR A 72 -12.60 22.13 8.72
CA TYR A 72 -13.17 23.42 8.33
C TYR A 72 -13.31 23.62 6.81
N SER A 73 -12.30 23.23 6.02
CA SER A 73 -12.36 23.31 4.55
C SER A 73 -13.50 22.45 3.97
N ARG A 74 -13.73 21.27 4.54
CA ARG A 74 -14.84 20.36 4.17
C ARG A 74 -16.21 20.99 4.43
N TYR A 75 -16.41 21.69 5.55
CA TYR A 75 -17.65 22.45 5.82
C TYR A 75 -17.86 23.58 4.80
N LEU A 76 -16.79 24.29 4.42
CA LEU A 76 -16.87 25.36 3.42
C LEU A 76 -17.23 24.83 2.03
N VAL A 77 -16.62 23.73 1.58
CA VAL A 77 -16.95 23.09 0.29
C VAL A 77 -18.43 22.67 0.26
N ALA A 78 -18.94 22.02 1.32
CA ALA A 78 -20.34 21.65 1.42
C ALA A 78 -21.28 22.88 1.37
N PHE A 79 -20.92 23.98 2.03
CA PHE A 79 -21.66 25.25 2.01
C PHE A 79 -21.72 25.88 0.61
N PHE A 80 -20.59 25.96 -0.10
CA PHE A 80 -20.55 26.50 -1.46
C PHE A 80 -21.31 25.61 -2.46
N CYS A 81 -21.30 24.29 -2.26
CA CYS A 81 -22.07 23.35 -3.06
C CYS A 81 -23.58 23.54 -2.87
N ALA A 82 -24.04 23.68 -1.63
CA ALA A 82 -25.44 23.99 -1.34
C ALA A 82 -25.86 25.31 -2.00
N GLY A 83 -25.00 26.34 -1.93
CA GLY A 83 -25.20 27.62 -2.62
C GLY A 83 -25.30 27.48 -4.14
N PHE A 84 -24.42 26.69 -4.75
CA PHE A 84 -24.43 26.44 -6.20
C PHE A 84 -25.71 25.70 -6.66
N VAL A 85 -26.16 24.70 -5.90
CA VAL A 85 -27.41 23.98 -6.19
C VAL A 85 -28.62 24.91 -6.11
N SER A 86 -28.70 25.74 -5.06
CA SER A 86 -29.77 26.73 -4.92
C SER A 86 -29.77 27.76 -6.07
N LEU A 87 -28.60 28.21 -6.51
CA LEU A 87 -28.46 29.15 -7.63
C LEU A 87 -28.79 28.51 -9.00
N CYS A 88 -28.42 27.25 -9.22
CA CYS A 88 -28.84 26.50 -10.40
C CYS A 88 -30.37 26.35 -10.44
N GLY A 89 -30.99 25.98 -9.32
CA GLY A 89 -32.45 25.90 -9.19
C GLY A 89 -33.13 27.25 -9.47
N ALA A 90 -32.61 28.34 -8.89
CA ALA A 90 -33.10 29.69 -9.15
C ALA A 90 -32.97 30.08 -10.63
N THR A 91 -31.85 29.77 -11.29
CA THR A 91 -31.63 30.08 -12.70
C THR A 91 -32.63 29.37 -13.61
N VAL A 92 -32.93 28.09 -13.35
CA VAL A 92 -33.93 27.32 -14.11
C VAL A 92 -35.33 27.91 -13.93
N VAL A 93 -35.71 28.25 -12.70
CA VAL A 93 -37.00 28.88 -12.40
C VAL A 93 -37.12 30.24 -13.09
N TYR A 94 -36.09 31.09 -13.01
CA TYR A 94 -36.08 32.40 -13.67
C TYR A 94 -36.11 32.30 -15.20
N ALA A 95 -35.47 31.29 -15.79
CA ALA A 95 -35.49 31.03 -17.23
C ALA A 95 -36.88 30.59 -17.71
N GLN A 96 -37.56 29.75 -16.94
CA GLN A 96 -38.93 29.31 -17.27
C GLN A 96 -39.97 30.44 -17.10
N LEU A 97 -39.75 31.37 -16.18
CA LEU A 97 -40.62 32.53 -15.96
C LEU A 97 -40.39 33.69 -16.96
N GLY A 98 -39.49 33.53 -17.94
CA GLY A 98 -39.29 34.49 -19.03
C GLY A 98 -38.78 35.88 -18.60
N ARG A 99 -38.14 36.01 -17.43
CA ARG A 99 -37.75 37.32 -16.88
C ARG A 99 -36.43 37.84 -17.49
N PRO A 100 -36.29 39.17 -17.69
CA PRO A 100 -35.17 39.78 -18.41
C PRO A 100 -33.80 39.70 -17.69
N ASN A 101 -33.76 39.36 -16.41
CA ASN A 101 -32.53 39.30 -15.61
C ASN A 101 -31.87 37.90 -15.55
N THR A 102 -32.34 36.94 -16.36
CA THR A 102 -31.79 35.57 -16.46
C THR A 102 -30.29 35.53 -16.74
N LYS A 103 -29.77 36.52 -17.48
CA LYS A 103 -28.34 36.68 -17.76
C LYS A 103 -27.52 36.87 -16.47
N ILE A 104 -27.98 37.72 -15.56
CA ILE A 104 -27.29 38.01 -14.30
C ILE A 104 -27.28 36.75 -13.42
N VAL A 105 -28.42 36.07 -13.28
CA VAL A 105 -28.52 34.85 -12.45
C VAL A 105 -27.63 33.72 -13.00
N ALA A 106 -27.54 33.57 -14.33
CA ALA A 106 -26.63 32.60 -14.96
C ALA A 106 -25.14 32.94 -14.76
N GLU A 107 -24.77 34.23 -14.84
CA GLU A 107 -23.40 34.70 -14.57
C GLU A 107 -22.99 34.48 -13.10
N TYR A 108 -23.89 34.76 -12.15
CA TYR A 108 -23.66 34.47 -10.72
C TYR A 108 -23.58 32.98 -10.44
N THR A 109 -24.40 32.16 -11.10
CA THR A 109 -24.35 30.69 -10.96
C THR A 109 -23.01 30.16 -11.48
N MET A 110 -22.56 30.62 -12.65
CA MET A 110 -21.24 30.27 -13.19
C MET A 110 -20.09 30.73 -12.28
N LEU A 111 -20.18 31.93 -11.68
CA LEU A 111 -19.18 32.45 -10.75
C LEU A 111 -19.11 31.61 -9.46
N VAL A 112 -20.25 31.26 -8.87
CA VAL A 112 -20.30 30.42 -7.65
C VAL A 112 -19.83 29.01 -7.96
N GLY A 113 -20.17 28.46 -9.13
CA GLY A 113 -19.63 27.17 -9.58
C GLY A 113 -18.11 27.21 -9.76
N PHE A 114 -17.58 28.29 -10.34
CA PHE A 114 -16.13 28.47 -10.51
C PHE A 114 -15.41 28.65 -9.17
N LEU A 115 -15.99 29.40 -8.22
CA LEU A 115 -15.44 29.55 -6.87
C LEU A 115 -15.48 28.24 -6.08
N ALA A 116 -16.57 27.46 -6.17
CA ALA A 116 -16.65 26.13 -5.58
C ALA A 116 -15.60 25.17 -6.18
N LEU A 117 -15.37 25.26 -7.50
CA LEU A 117 -14.32 24.51 -8.20
C LEU A 117 -12.92 24.93 -7.74
N ALA A 118 -12.66 26.24 -7.65
CA ALA A 118 -11.37 26.79 -7.25
C ALA A 118 -11.04 26.47 -5.79
N PHE A 119 -12.03 26.55 -4.89
CA PHE A 119 -11.88 26.13 -3.50
C PHE A 119 -11.75 24.61 -3.35
N GLY A 120 -12.45 23.82 -4.17
CA GLY A 120 -12.23 22.38 -4.25
C GLY A 120 -10.79 22.05 -4.63
N VAL A 121 -10.24 22.71 -5.66
CA VAL A 121 -8.83 22.57 -6.08
C VAL A 121 -7.85 23.08 -5.01
N LEU A 122 -8.14 24.19 -4.33
CA LEU A 122 -7.30 24.71 -3.26
C LEU A 122 -7.32 23.78 -2.03
N SER A 123 -8.48 23.19 -1.71
CA SER A 123 -8.66 22.21 -0.64
C SER A 123 -7.95 20.90 -0.99
N ASP A 124 -8.03 20.43 -2.23
CA ASP A 124 -7.27 19.28 -2.73
C ASP A 124 -5.76 19.53 -2.64
N MET A 125 -5.31 20.75 -2.98
CA MET A 125 -3.93 21.17 -2.78
C MET A 125 -3.53 21.19 -1.30
N LEU A 126 -4.44 21.53 -0.38
CA LEU A 126 -4.17 21.56 1.07
C LEU A 126 -4.23 20.17 1.71
N ASP A 127 -5.24 19.35 1.40
CA ASP A 127 -5.47 17.98 1.87
C ASP A 127 -4.31 17.04 1.48
N TYR A 128 -3.82 17.15 0.24
CA TYR A 128 -2.67 16.38 -0.22
C TYR A 128 -1.33 17.01 0.17
N SER A 129 -1.27 18.30 0.53
CA SER A 129 0.00 18.95 0.90
C SER A 129 0.52 18.53 2.27
N ALA A 130 -0.32 18.36 3.28
CA ALA A 130 0.17 18.05 4.63
C ALA A 130 0.84 16.66 4.71
N VAL A 131 0.39 15.71 3.89
CA VAL A 131 0.92 14.34 3.86
C VAL A 131 2.02 14.17 2.81
N TYR A 132 2.05 14.97 1.72
CA TYR A 132 2.88 14.67 0.54
C TYR A 132 3.75 15.79 -0.03
N TRP A 133 3.71 17.03 0.49
CA TRP A 133 4.47 18.16 -0.10
C TRP A 133 5.99 17.95 -0.13
N GLY A 134 6.48 17.11 0.77
CA GLY A 134 7.88 16.79 0.85
C GLY A 134 8.44 16.02 -0.36
N ALA A 135 7.62 15.25 -1.06
CA ALA A 135 8.11 14.20 -1.93
C ALA A 135 8.00 14.51 -3.44
N GLN A 136 7.67 15.75 -3.84
CA GLN A 136 7.26 16.09 -5.23
C GLN A 136 6.08 15.25 -5.76
N TRP A 137 5.24 14.71 -4.86
CA TRP A 137 4.08 13.92 -5.24
C TRP A 137 3.03 14.85 -5.83
N LYS A 138 2.85 14.76 -7.14
CA LYS A 138 1.76 15.44 -7.82
C LYS A 138 0.48 14.74 -7.44
N GLY A 139 -0.28 15.36 -6.53
CA GLY A 139 -1.69 15.07 -6.35
C GLY A 139 -2.42 15.01 -7.70
N PRO A 140 -3.58 14.37 -7.75
CA PRO A 140 -4.25 14.04 -9.01
C PRO A 140 -4.38 15.26 -9.92
N GLY A 141 -4.01 15.09 -11.20
CA GLY A 141 -3.98 16.13 -12.23
C GLY A 141 -5.35 16.66 -12.66
N TRP A 142 -6.28 16.83 -11.73
CA TRP A 142 -7.64 17.34 -11.96
C TRP A 142 -7.65 18.71 -12.61
N GLY A 143 -6.58 19.52 -12.44
CA GLY A 143 -6.44 20.81 -13.12
C GLY A 143 -6.67 20.73 -14.63
N VAL A 144 -6.28 19.65 -15.30
CA VAL A 144 -6.45 19.51 -16.76
C VAL A 144 -7.90 19.12 -17.12
N ALA A 145 -8.52 18.23 -16.35
CA ALA A 145 -9.92 17.84 -16.54
C ALA A 145 -10.88 18.99 -16.24
N LEU A 146 -10.58 19.80 -15.22
CA LEU A 146 -11.37 20.96 -14.79
C LEU A 146 -11.22 22.15 -15.74
N VAL A 147 -10.03 22.37 -16.33
CA VAL A 147 -9.83 23.34 -17.42
C VAL A 147 -10.64 22.93 -18.67
N GLY A 148 -10.69 21.63 -19.00
CA GLY A 148 -11.56 21.11 -20.06
C GLY A 148 -13.05 21.38 -19.81
N LEU A 149 -13.49 21.29 -18.56
CA LEU A 149 -14.86 21.59 -18.13
C LEU A 149 -15.19 23.09 -18.24
N GLY A 150 -14.26 23.95 -17.82
CA GLY A 150 -14.38 25.42 -17.95
C GLY A 150 -14.46 25.89 -19.41
N VAL A 151 -13.70 25.27 -20.30
CA VAL A 151 -13.77 25.53 -21.75
C VAL A 151 -15.12 25.07 -22.32
N SER A 152 -15.63 23.91 -21.88
CA SER A 152 -16.92 23.36 -22.32
C SER A 152 -18.11 24.21 -21.86
N LEU A 153 -18.09 24.70 -20.62
CA LEU A 153 -19.09 25.62 -20.07
C LEU A 153 -19.07 26.99 -20.76
N LYS A 154 -17.87 27.52 -21.08
CA LYS A 154 -17.71 28.77 -21.84
C LYS A 154 -18.22 28.64 -23.27
N ALA A 155 -17.98 27.49 -23.91
CA ALA A 155 -18.53 27.17 -25.23
C ALA A 155 -20.07 27.09 -25.20
N ALA A 156 -20.66 26.42 -24.20
CA ALA A 156 -22.11 26.34 -24.00
C ALA A 156 -22.75 27.73 -23.76
N GLY A 157 -22.10 28.58 -22.95
CA GLY A 157 -22.53 29.97 -22.73
C GLY A 157 -22.50 30.82 -24.00
N SER A 158 -21.44 30.67 -24.82
CA SER A 158 -21.32 31.40 -26.09
C SER A 158 -22.34 30.96 -27.17
N GLY A 159 -22.74 29.69 -27.17
CA GLY A 159 -23.83 29.18 -28.03
C GLY A 159 -25.21 29.74 -27.65
N PHE A 160 -25.47 29.93 -26.35
CA PHE A 160 -26.71 30.54 -25.84
C PHE A 160 -26.84 32.04 -26.21
N ILE A 161 -25.71 32.76 -26.28
CA ILE A 161 -25.65 34.19 -26.64
C ILE A 161 -26.04 34.43 -28.11
N LYS A 162 -25.73 33.49 -29.01
CA LYS A 162 -26.03 33.66 -30.44
C LYS A 162 -27.51 33.55 -30.77
N VAL A 163 -28.26 32.71 -30.04
CA VAL A 163 -29.70 32.45 -30.26
C VAL A 163 -30.60 33.55 -29.69
N THR A 164 -30.13 34.29 -28.69
CA THR A 164 -30.91 35.35 -28.04
C THR A 164 -30.75 36.73 -28.67
N SER A 165 -29.76 36.93 -29.56
CA SER A 165 -29.54 38.23 -30.23
C SER A 165 -30.30 38.44 -31.54
N THR A 166 -30.87 37.40 -32.16
CA THR A 166 -31.68 37.55 -33.38
C THR A 166 -33.14 37.83 -33.05
N LYS A 167 -33.44 39.05 -32.60
CA LYS A 167 -34.77 39.64 -32.76
C LYS A 167 -34.90 40.12 -34.21
N ASN A 168 -35.89 39.60 -34.93
CA ASN A 168 -36.28 39.91 -36.31
C ASN A 168 -35.68 39.02 -37.42
N SER A 169 -36.15 37.79 -37.51
CA SER A 169 -36.66 37.23 -38.78
C SER A 169 -37.43 35.95 -38.49
N LYS A 170 -38.47 35.68 -39.28
CA LYS A 170 -39.31 34.48 -39.17
C LYS A 170 -38.43 33.24 -39.35
N VAL A 171 -38.06 32.57 -38.26
CA VAL A 171 -37.41 31.26 -38.30
C VAL A 171 -38.47 30.20 -38.00
N ASN A 172 -38.60 29.27 -38.94
CA ASN A 172 -39.55 28.17 -38.91
C ASN A 172 -39.14 27.15 -37.83
N VAL A 173 -40.14 26.55 -37.18
CA VAL A 173 -40.02 25.73 -35.97
C VAL A 173 -39.31 24.40 -36.26
N THR A 174 -38.01 24.32 -35.96
CA THR A 174 -37.25 23.08 -35.65
C THR A 174 -36.25 23.27 -34.49
N SER A 175 -36.42 24.32 -33.68
CA SER A 175 -35.44 24.76 -32.68
C SER A 175 -35.58 24.15 -31.27
N LEU A 176 -36.26 23.01 -31.11
CA LEU A 176 -36.37 22.33 -29.81
C LEU A 176 -35.12 21.51 -29.42
N VAL A 177 -34.16 21.34 -30.32
CA VAL A 177 -32.97 20.49 -30.09
C VAL A 177 -31.88 21.22 -29.27
N ILE A 178 -31.81 22.54 -29.33
CA ILE A 178 -30.71 23.33 -28.73
C ILE A 178 -30.89 23.59 -27.22
N PRO A 179 -32.10 23.91 -26.70
CA PRO A 179 -32.31 24.03 -25.25
C PRO A 179 -32.13 22.69 -24.53
N GLY A 180 -32.51 21.58 -25.19
CA GLY A 180 -32.31 20.23 -24.68
C GLY A 180 -30.83 19.87 -24.54
N LEU A 181 -29.99 20.28 -25.51
CA LEU A 181 -28.54 20.05 -25.47
C LEU A 181 -27.84 20.89 -24.38
N GLY A 182 -28.25 22.15 -24.22
CA GLY A 182 -27.73 23.03 -23.15
C GLY A 182 -28.10 22.52 -21.76
N LEU A 183 -29.34 22.06 -21.56
CA LEU A 183 -29.78 21.41 -20.33
C LEU A 183 -29.01 20.10 -20.10
N LEU A 184 -28.83 19.27 -21.14
CA LEU A 184 -28.05 18.03 -21.05
C LEU A 184 -26.60 18.29 -20.63
N LEU A 185 -25.95 19.34 -21.17
CA LEU A 185 -24.59 19.73 -20.82
C LEU A 185 -24.48 20.28 -19.39
N VAL A 186 -25.48 21.02 -18.92
CA VAL A 186 -25.55 21.48 -17.51
C VAL A 186 -25.77 20.30 -16.56
N LEU A 187 -26.66 19.36 -16.91
CA LEU A 187 -26.90 18.14 -16.14
C LEU A 187 -25.66 17.24 -16.13
N LEU A 188 -24.94 17.13 -17.26
CA LEU A 188 -23.68 16.39 -17.36
C LEU A 188 -22.59 17.07 -16.54
N GLY A 189 -22.51 18.40 -16.57
CA GLY A 189 -21.59 19.18 -15.74
C GLY A 189 -21.88 19.04 -14.24
N ALA A 190 -23.16 19.03 -13.85
CA ALA A 190 -23.58 18.77 -12.47
C ALA A 190 -23.28 17.33 -12.04
N LEU A 191 -23.53 16.33 -12.89
CA LEU A 191 -23.17 14.93 -12.65
C LEU A 191 -21.66 14.74 -12.50
N LEU A 192 -20.86 15.36 -13.38
CA LEU A 192 -19.41 15.33 -13.30
C LEU A 192 -18.91 16.04 -12.04
N PHE A 193 -19.50 17.17 -11.65
CA PHE A 193 -19.18 17.87 -10.41
C PHE A 193 -19.56 17.05 -9.17
N CYS A 194 -20.72 16.39 -9.16
CA CYS A 194 -21.12 15.49 -8.08
C CYS A 194 -20.23 14.24 -8.02
N ALA A 195 -19.83 13.69 -9.16
CA ALA A 195 -18.86 12.60 -9.20
C ALA A 195 -17.50 13.05 -8.66
N SER A 196 -17.04 14.24 -9.05
CA SER A 196 -15.81 14.84 -8.49
C SER A 196 -15.91 15.08 -6.98
N LEU A 197 -17.03 15.57 -6.47
CA LEU A 197 -17.29 15.74 -5.04
C LEU A 197 -17.36 14.41 -4.29
N PHE A 198 -18.03 13.42 -4.88
CA PHE A 198 -18.12 12.08 -4.32
C PHE A 198 -16.73 11.43 -4.26
N PHE A 199 -15.90 11.57 -5.29
CA PHE A 199 -14.52 11.09 -5.26
C PHE A 199 -13.61 11.90 -4.34
N TYR A 200 -13.87 13.21 -4.20
CA TYR A 200 -13.20 14.08 -3.22
C TYR A 200 -13.54 13.66 -1.77
N ALA A 201 -14.79 13.25 -1.52
CA ALA A 201 -15.27 12.78 -0.21
C ALA A 201 -15.06 11.27 0.04
N TYR A 202 -14.68 10.51 -1.00
CA TYR A 202 -14.40 9.08 -0.89
C TYR A 202 -12.97 8.88 -0.42
N GLU A 203 -12.81 8.66 0.88
CA GLU A 203 -11.58 8.07 1.40
C GLU A 203 -11.65 6.55 1.15
N PRO A 204 -10.77 5.96 0.31
CA PRO A 204 -10.60 4.52 0.33
C PRO A 204 -10.18 4.12 1.76
N PRO A 205 -10.44 2.88 2.21
CA PRO A 205 -9.95 2.41 3.50
C PRO A 205 -8.41 2.53 3.55
N VAL A 206 -7.90 3.61 4.14
CA VAL A 206 -6.47 3.85 4.25
C VAL A 206 -6.00 3.13 5.49
N SER A 207 -4.92 2.36 5.36
CA SER A 207 -4.24 1.85 6.55
C SER A 207 -3.67 3.06 7.30
N MET A 208 -4.09 3.25 8.55
CA MET A 208 -3.58 4.30 9.42
C MET A 208 -2.40 3.74 10.20
N PHE A 209 -1.22 4.29 9.93
CA PHE A 209 -0.02 4.00 10.69
C PHE A 209 0.37 5.28 11.42
N GLY A 210 0.71 5.16 12.70
CA GLY A 210 1.41 6.23 13.39
C GLY A 210 2.68 6.58 12.60
N SER A 211 2.88 7.87 12.34
CA SER A 211 4.22 8.37 12.02
C SER A 211 4.84 8.83 13.32
N LEU A 212 6.17 8.78 13.42
CA LEU A 212 6.85 9.49 14.51
C LEU A 212 6.56 10.99 14.45
N GLY A 213 6.01 11.50 13.33
CA GLY A 213 5.38 12.81 13.24
C GLY A 213 6.28 13.94 13.74
N VAL A 214 5.69 14.96 14.37
CA VAL A 214 6.41 16.05 15.05
C VAL A 214 6.76 15.62 16.47
N PHE A 215 7.40 14.46 16.64
CA PHE A 215 7.89 14.04 17.93
C PHE A 215 9.28 14.64 18.20
N SER A 216 9.39 15.42 19.27
CA SER A 216 10.64 15.95 19.79
C SER A 216 11.03 15.16 21.04
N SER A 217 11.92 14.18 20.89
CA SER A 217 12.62 13.58 22.03
C SER A 217 14.05 14.09 22.06
N GLN A 218 14.46 14.53 23.23
CA GLN A 218 15.79 15.08 23.50
C GLN A 218 16.66 14.03 24.20
N VAL A 219 17.97 14.11 23.96
CA VAL A 219 18.97 13.30 24.64
C VAL A 219 19.63 14.10 25.75
N GLU A 220 19.64 13.55 26.96
CA GLU A 220 20.48 14.02 28.06
C GLU A 220 21.63 13.04 28.32
N TRP A 221 22.78 13.56 28.72
CA TRP A 221 23.99 12.79 29.03
C TRP A 221 24.38 12.99 30.49
N GLU A 222 24.50 11.91 31.27
CA GLU A 222 24.98 12.00 32.67
C GLU A 222 26.51 12.17 32.77
N PHE A 223 27.23 12.13 31.65
CA PHE A 223 28.69 12.21 31.57
C PHE A 223 29.12 13.11 30.39
N PRO A 224 30.34 13.68 30.42
CA PRO A 224 30.79 14.63 29.40
C PRO A 224 31.01 13.96 28.03
N HIS A 225 31.16 14.81 27.01
CA HIS A 225 31.55 14.40 25.65
C HIS A 225 32.72 13.39 25.66
N GLY A 226 32.60 12.36 24.84
CA GLY A 226 33.61 11.31 24.71
C GLY A 226 33.71 10.76 23.30
N GLY A 227 34.72 9.93 23.08
CA GLY A 227 34.92 9.25 21.81
C GLY A 227 35.81 8.03 21.96
N MET A 228 35.64 7.05 21.08
CA MET A 228 36.50 5.87 21.02
C MET A 228 36.72 5.39 19.59
N THR A 229 37.92 4.91 19.32
CA THR A 229 38.27 4.24 18.07
C THR A 229 38.18 2.74 18.24
N LEU A 230 37.27 2.10 17.52
CA LEU A 230 37.16 0.65 17.44
C LEU A 230 38.14 0.11 16.39
N GLU A 231 38.29 -1.21 16.29
CA GLU A 231 39.08 -1.81 15.22
C GLU A 231 38.57 -1.39 13.83
N HIS A 232 39.44 -1.56 12.83
CA HIS A 232 39.12 -1.30 11.43
C HIS A 232 38.75 0.17 11.11
N GLY A 233 39.31 1.14 11.85
CA GLY A 233 39.18 2.56 11.53
C GLY A 233 37.77 3.13 11.75
N VAL A 234 36.95 2.45 12.55
CA VAL A 234 35.63 2.95 12.96
C VAL A 234 35.79 3.80 14.22
N THR A 235 35.28 5.02 14.20
CA THR A 235 35.24 5.92 15.37
C THR A 235 33.80 6.12 15.80
N VAL A 236 33.60 6.18 17.12
CA VAL A 236 32.31 6.48 17.74
C VAL A 236 32.52 7.67 18.66
N GLU A 237 31.82 8.76 18.40
CA GLU A 237 31.85 10.01 19.16
C GLU A 237 30.46 10.28 19.75
N TRP A 238 30.43 10.88 20.94
CA TRP A 238 29.18 11.17 21.62
C TRP A 238 29.26 12.38 22.56
N GLY A 239 28.10 12.96 22.86
CA GLY A 239 27.94 14.00 23.89
C GLY A 239 26.89 15.04 23.52
N GLU A 240 26.65 15.98 24.44
CA GLU A 240 25.75 17.12 24.22
C GLU A 240 26.22 17.99 23.04
N GLY A 241 25.29 18.39 22.18
CA GLY A 241 25.51 19.06 20.89
C GLY A 241 25.99 18.16 19.75
N VAL A 242 26.45 16.93 20.06
CA VAL A 242 27.01 15.97 19.09
C VAL A 242 26.06 14.80 18.86
N GLY A 243 25.34 14.35 19.89
CA GLY A 243 24.52 13.14 19.87
C GLY A 243 25.39 11.88 19.83
N ILE A 244 25.12 10.97 18.88
CA ILE A 244 26.01 9.83 18.55
C ILE A 244 26.42 9.96 17.09
N VAL A 245 27.72 9.89 16.82
CA VAL A 245 28.28 9.83 15.47
C VAL A 245 29.16 8.60 15.34
N ILE A 246 28.87 7.76 14.35
CA ILE A 246 29.69 6.61 13.98
C ILE A 246 30.24 6.86 12.59
N SER A 247 31.56 6.92 12.50
CA SER A 247 32.30 7.14 11.26
C SER A 247 33.20 5.97 10.95
N HIS A 248 33.43 5.72 9.67
CA HIS A 248 34.44 4.80 9.19
C HIS A 248 35.39 5.58 8.30
N MET A 249 36.64 5.71 8.76
CA MET A 249 37.58 6.70 8.24
C MET A 249 36.94 8.10 8.32
N ASP A 250 36.92 8.87 7.24
CA ASP A 250 36.36 10.23 7.20
C ASP A 250 34.87 10.28 6.80
N SER A 251 34.17 9.14 6.77
CA SER A 251 32.78 9.05 6.31
C SER A 251 31.81 8.62 7.40
N ILE A 252 30.72 9.37 7.55
CA ILE A 252 29.64 9.05 8.48
C ILE A 252 28.90 7.78 8.00
N VAL A 253 28.79 6.81 8.90
CA VAL A 253 28.01 5.57 8.75
C VAL A 253 26.62 5.79 9.36
N TYR A 254 26.59 6.35 10.57
CA TYR A 254 25.38 6.66 11.32
C TYR A 254 25.59 7.93 12.13
N GLN A 255 24.54 8.72 12.26
CA GLN A 255 24.51 9.90 13.11
C GLN A 255 23.10 10.04 13.68
N SER A 256 22.97 10.39 14.97
CA SER A 256 21.68 10.75 15.57
C SER A 256 21.19 12.10 15.03
N PRO A 257 19.88 12.42 15.08
CA PRO A 257 19.37 13.70 14.60
C PRO A 257 20.05 14.93 15.24
N HIS A 258 20.06 16.05 14.52
CA HIS A 258 20.64 17.33 14.99
C HIS A 258 20.02 17.82 16.31
N ASN A 259 20.78 18.63 17.07
CA ASN A 259 20.39 19.23 18.36
C ASN A 259 20.05 18.19 19.44
N ASP A 260 20.90 17.15 19.58
CA ASP A 260 20.70 16.07 20.57
C ASP A 260 19.34 15.37 20.43
N GLY A 261 18.92 15.11 19.19
CA GLY A 261 17.73 14.31 18.97
C GLY A 261 17.96 12.85 19.37
N ALA A 262 16.97 12.24 20.03
CA ALA A 262 17.04 10.85 20.46
C ALA A 262 17.34 9.90 19.30
N PHE A 263 18.31 9.02 19.50
CA PHE A 263 18.65 7.96 18.55
C PHE A 263 17.80 6.70 18.78
N ILE A 264 17.25 6.54 19.98
CA ILE A 264 16.25 5.52 20.30
C ILE A 264 15.04 6.19 20.94
N VAL A 265 13.87 5.85 20.42
CA VAL A 265 12.56 6.14 21.04
C VAL A 265 11.84 4.81 21.23
N ALA A 266 10.97 4.70 22.23
CA ALA A 266 10.10 3.54 22.39
C ALA A 266 8.69 3.97 22.76
N SER A 267 7.69 3.16 22.38
CA SER A 267 6.32 3.29 22.90
C SER A 267 6.12 2.34 24.08
N LEU A 268 5.37 2.78 25.08
CA LEU A 268 4.81 1.88 26.08
C LEU A 268 3.89 0.85 25.42
N ALA A 269 3.85 -0.35 26.00
CA ALA A 269 2.84 -1.33 25.63
C ALA A 269 1.43 -0.76 25.87
N ASN A 270 0.50 -1.07 24.98
CA ASN A 270 -0.89 -0.63 25.10
C ASN A 270 -1.58 -1.31 26.29
N GLU A 271 -2.50 -0.61 26.95
CA GLU A 271 -3.22 -1.13 28.14
C GLU A 271 -4.15 -2.32 27.80
N ASP A 272 -4.54 -2.45 26.52
CA ASP A 272 -5.34 -3.56 26.02
C ASP A 272 -4.51 -4.79 25.62
N ASP A 273 -3.20 -4.79 25.93
CA ASP A 273 -2.23 -5.82 25.53
C ASP A 273 -2.15 -6.02 24.00
N SER A 274 -2.60 -5.04 23.20
CA SER A 274 -2.42 -5.09 21.75
C SER A 274 -0.92 -5.01 21.42
N THR A 275 -0.37 -6.17 21.10
CA THR A 275 1.03 -6.35 20.71
C THR A 275 1.20 -6.11 19.22
N VAL A 276 0.23 -6.51 18.40
CA VAL A 276 0.34 -6.53 16.94
C VAL A 276 -0.59 -5.48 16.32
N PRO A 277 -0.20 -4.83 15.21
CA PRO A 277 -1.12 -4.07 14.38
C PRO A 277 -2.36 -4.90 14.05
N THR A 278 -3.53 -4.27 14.16
CA THR A 278 -4.79 -4.98 13.94
C THR A 278 -5.23 -4.83 12.49
N ALA A 279 -5.53 -5.95 11.84
CA ALA A 279 -6.27 -5.91 10.59
C ALA A 279 -7.74 -5.62 10.91
N THR A 280 -8.27 -4.51 10.41
CA THR A 280 -9.67 -4.11 10.63
C THR A 280 -10.64 -4.82 9.69
N ASN A 281 -10.10 -5.61 8.75
CA ASN A 281 -10.83 -6.50 7.85
C ASN A 281 -10.34 -7.95 8.00
N ASP A 282 -11.13 -8.91 7.49
CA ASP A 282 -10.89 -10.35 7.67
C ASP A 282 -9.62 -10.90 6.96
N GLY A 283 -8.89 -10.05 6.22
CA GLY A 283 -7.71 -10.43 5.42
C GLY A 283 -8.05 -11.20 4.15
N GLU A 284 -9.35 -11.33 3.81
CA GLU A 284 -9.78 -12.08 2.63
C GLU A 284 -9.17 -11.52 1.34
N ALA A 285 -8.92 -12.45 0.41
CA ALA A 285 -8.23 -12.18 -0.85
C ALA A 285 -6.83 -11.53 -0.69
N GLY A 286 -6.19 -11.56 0.48
CA GLY A 286 -4.87 -10.94 0.70
C GLY A 286 -4.91 -9.41 0.78
N THR A 287 -6.10 -8.83 0.99
CA THR A 287 -6.28 -7.39 1.21
C THR A 287 -6.29 -7.11 2.71
N PHE A 288 -5.47 -6.15 3.17
CA PHE A 288 -5.37 -5.80 4.58
C PHE A 288 -5.52 -4.29 4.78
N VAL A 289 -6.46 -3.90 5.64
CA VAL A 289 -6.57 -2.56 6.21
C VAL A 289 -6.01 -2.66 7.62
N ILE A 290 -4.85 -2.05 7.83
CA ILE A 290 -4.11 -2.22 9.07
C ILE A 290 -4.15 -0.91 9.84
N GLN A 291 -4.47 -1.02 11.11
CA GLN A 291 -4.40 0.06 12.07
C GLN A 291 -3.37 -0.30 13.13
N ASP A 292 -2.38 0.57 13.29
CA ASP A 292 -1.47 0.52 14.43
C ASP A 292 -1.64 1.78 15.28
N ASN A 293 -1.78 1.58 16.59
CA ASN A 293 -1.92 2.64 17.58
C ASN A 293 -0.83 2.41 18.63
N PRO A 294 0.38 2.96 18.46
CA PRO A 294 1.42 2.84 19.47
C PRO A 294 0.98 3.54 20.76
N GLY A 295 1.44 3.00 21.89
CA GLY A 295 1.24 3.64 23.20
C GLY A 295 2.04 4.93 23.33
N THR A 296 2.13 5.45 24.56
CA THR A 296 2.87 6.70 24.83
C THR A 296 4.34 6.57 24.42
N LEU A 297 4.83 7.49 23.59
CA LEU A 297 6.23 7.58 23.17
C LEU A 297 7.11 8.22 24.25
N SER A 298 8.38 7.81 24.31
CA SER A 298 9.36 8.33 25.27
C SER A 298 9.85 9.74 24.92
N THR A 299 9.48 10.74 25.72
CA THR A 299 9.78 12.16 25.49
C THR A 299 11.23 12.55 25.72
N GLU A 300 12.01 11.71 26.43
CA GLU A 300 13.39 12.01 26.80
C GLU A 300 14.22 10.72 26.87
N GLN A 301 15.44 10.79 26.36
CA GLN A 301 16.43 9.70 26.38
C GLN A 301 17.62 10.13 27.24
N VAL A 302 17.86 9.46 28.37
CA VAL A 302 19.02 9.75 29.23
C VAL A 302 20.05 8.64 29.06
N VAL A 303 21.24 8.97 28.56
CA VAL A 303 22.38 8.04 28.50
C VAL A 303 23.19 8.16 29.78
N ARG A 304 23.40 7.02 30.45
CA ARG A 304 24.06 6.94 31.77
C ARG A 304 25.46 6.37 31.72
N ASN A 305 25.70 5.47 30.78
CA ASN A 305 27.00 4.82 30.62
C ASN A 305 27.29 4.58 29.14
N VAL A 306 28.56 4.75 28.77
CA VAL A 306 29.11 4.33 27.48
C VAL A 306 30.37 3.55 27.75
N GLU A 307 30.37 2.29 27.34
CA GLU A 307 31.49 1.40 27.62
C GLU A 307 31.90 0.62 26.37
N ARG A 308 33.22 0.38 26.28
CA ARG A 308 33.76 -0.54 25.29
C ARG A 308 33.45 -1.97 25.75
N VAL A 309 32.68 -2.70 24.95
CA VAL A 309 32.40 -4.12 25.20
C VAL A 309 33.62 -4.96 24.82
N ASN A 310 34.19 -4.69 23.64
CA ASN A 310 35.40 -5.34 23.15
C ASN A 310 36.09 -4.46 22.08
N SER A 311 37.02 -5.01 21.30
CA SER A 311 37.75 -4.22 20.30
C SER A 311 36.89 -3.78 19.10
N THR A 312 35.77 -4.46 18.83
CA THR A 312 34.84 -4.19 17.71
C THR A 312 33.48 -3.65 18.16
N ALA A 313 33.22 -3.49 19.45
CA ALA A 313 31.90 -3.14 19.97
C ALA A 313 31.91 -2.12 21.12
N VAL A 314 30.90 -1.26 21.11
CA VAL A 314 30.59 -0.27 22.14
C VAL A 314 29.12 -0.39 22.56
N GLN A 315 28.84 -0.17 23.84
CA GLN A 315 27.51 -0.18 24.40
C GLN A 315 27.15 1.19 24.99
N PHE A 316 25.95 1.67 24.65
CA PHE A 316 25.30 2.82 25.27
C PHE A 316 24.17 2.30 26.16
N GLU A 317 24.14 2.68 27.43
CA GLU A 317 23.13 2.24 28.39
C GLU A 317 22.45 3.44 29.03
N GLY A 318 21.12 3.36 29.19
CA GLY A 318 20.34 4.48 29.68
C GLY A 318 18.89 4.18 30.02
N ASN A 319 18.10 5.24 30.17
CA ASN A 319 16.66 5.17 30.41
C ASN A 319 15.90 6.04 29.39
N LEU A 320 14.72 5.58 29.01
CA LEU A 320 13.72 6.32 28.25
C LEU A 320 12.62 6.77 29.20
N TYR A 321 12.25 8.05 29.18
CA TYR A 321 11.21 8.63 30.04
C TYR A 321 9.99 9.02 29.23
N TYR A 322 8.79 8.86 29.81
CA TYR A 322 7.51 9.03 29.12
C TYR A 322 6.70 10.25 29.58
N VAL A 323 7.25 11.00 30.53
CA VAL A 323 6.70 12.27 31.02
C VAL A 323 7.90 13.20 31.24
N PRO A 324 7.86 14.47 30.79
CA PRO A 324 8.98 15.41 30.99
C PRO A 324 9.30 15.61 32.47
N MET A 325 10.57 15.52 32.86
CA MET A 325 10.98 15.70 34.24
C MET A 325 11.02 17.18 34.65
N VAL A 326 9.96 17.65 35.30
CA VAL A 326 10.08 18.71 36.31
C VAL A 326 9.31 18.29 37.57
N GLY A 327 10.03 17.73 38.56
CA GLY A 327 9.63 17.77 39.96
C GLY A 327 8.77 16.64 40.54
N THR A 328 8.67 15.44 39.94
CA THR A 328 7.89 14.33 40.54
C THR A 328 8.70 13.05 40.75
N SER A 329 8.51 12.42 41.91
CA SER A 329 9.10 11.14 42.32
C SER A 329 8.64 9.91 41.51
N ASP A 330 7.67 10.08 40.60
CA ASP A 330 7.02 9.00 39.85
C ASP A 330 7.45 8.98 38.37
N ALA A 331 8.76 8.85 38.15
CA ALA A 331 9.34 8.76 36.81
C ALA A 331 8.90 7.49 36.08
N ARG A 332 7.92 7.60 35.18
CA ARG A 332 7.59 6.53 34.23
C ARG A 332 8.74 6.37 33.24
N LYS A 333 9.50 5.28 33.36
CA LYS A 333 10.68 5.01 32.55
C LYS A 333 10.84 3.55 32.15
N SER A 334 11.62 3.33 31.11
CA SER A 334 12.06 2.01 30.63
C SER A 334 13.57 2.02 30.41
N HIS A 335 14.23 0.90 30.69
CA HIS A 335 15.66 0.75 30.44
C HIS A 335 15.94 0.37 28.98
N PHE A 336 17.05 0.89 28.43
CA PHE A 336 17.57 0.46 27.14
C PHE A 336 19.09 0.24 27.20
N ALA A 337 19.57 -0.68 26.37
CA ALA A 337 20.98 -0.76 26.00
C ALA A 337 21.13 -0.92 24.48
N LEU A 338 21.94 -0.07 23.86
CA LEU A 338 22.29 -0.13 22.44
C LEU A 338 23.73 -0.65 22.32
N VAL A 339 23.90 -1.81 21.72
CA VAL A 339 25.22 -2.36 21.39
C VAL A 339 25.48 -2.14 19.90
N VAL A 340 26.51 -1.36 19.58
CA VAL A 340 27.01 -1.16 18.22
C VAL A 340 28.19 -2.09 18.03
N ASN A 341 28.08 -3.04 17.11
CA ASN A 341 29.12 -4.02 16.81
C ASN A 341 29.54 -3.95 15.34
N ILE A 342 30.84 -3.95 15.07
CA ILE A 342 31.39 -4.06 13.72
C ILE A 342 31.44 -5.53 13.33
N GLU A 343 30.77 -5.88 12.24
CA GLU A 343 30.74 -7.26 11.72
C GLU A 343 31.70 -7.46 10.56
N HIS A 344 31.92 -6.41 9.76
CA HIS A 344 32.88 -6.41 8.67
C HIS A 344 33.39 -5.00 8.45
N SER A 345 34.68 -4.86 8.17
CA SER A 345 35.23 -3.59 7.72
C SER A 345 36.49 -3.81 6.88
N ASP A 346 36.54 -3.10 5.76
CA ASP A 346 37.68 -2.94 4.89
C ASP A 346 37.75 -1.47 4.41
N ASN A 347 38.78 -1.10 3.64
CA ASN A 347 38.98 0.28 3.20
C ASN A 347 37.78 0.91 2.47
N ASP A 348 36.89 0.10 1.90
CA ASP A 348 35.79 0.54 1.06
C ASP A 348 34.42 0.36 1.68
N THR A 349 34.29 -0.54 2.65
CA THR A 349 33.00 -1.03 3.17
C THR A 349 33.08 -1.25 4.66
N VAL A 350 32.05 -0.83 5.38
CA VAL A 350 31.82 -1.23 6.77
C VAL A 350 30.39 -1.73 6.93
N VAL A 351 30.23 -2.79 7.71
CA VAL A 351 28.96 -3.35 8.15
C VAL A 351 28.93 -3.30 9.66
N ILE A 352 27.96 -2.59 10.23
CA ILE A 352 27.70 -2.56 11.66
C ILE A 352 26.34 -3.19 11.96
N ARG A 353 26.25 -3.91 13.07
CA ARG A 353 24.98 -4.35 13.66
C ARG A 353 24.72 -3.54 14.92
N MET A 354 23.54 -2.95 15.00
CA MET A 354 23.00 -2.27 16.17
C MET A 354 21.98 -3.18 16.85
N ASN A 355 22.29 -3.66 18.04
CA ASN A 355 21.38 -4.45 18.86
C ASN A 355 20.77 -3.55 19.93
N ILE A 356 19.46 -3.37 19.90
CA ILE A 356 18.68 -2.59 20.86
C ILE A 356 18.07 -3.57 21.85
N HIS A 357 18.65 -3.64 23.04
CA HIS A 357 18.19 -4.44 24.14
C HIS A 357 17.16 -3.66 24.95
N ARG A 358 16.06 -4.33 25.25
CA ARG A 358 15.01 -3.82 26.13
C ARG A 358 14.93 -4.72 27.35
N ASP A 359 15.14 -4.13 28.52
CA ASP A 359 15.01 -4.85 29.76
C ASP A 359 13.58 -4.71 30.28
N VAL A 360 12.71 -5.63 29.88
CA VAL A 360 11.31 -5.69 30.35
C VAL A 360 11.19 -5.92 31.87
N THR A 361 12.28 -6.30 32.55
CA THR A 361 12.32 -6.44 34.01
C THR A 361 12.69 -5.13 34.71
N LYS A 362 13.24 -4.14 33.98
CA LYS A 362 13.66 -2.85 34.50
C LYS A 362 12.86 -1.71 33.87
N GLY A 363 11.72 -1.43 34.47
CA GLY A 363 10.86 -0.31 34.10
C GLY A 363 9.57 -0.77 33.41
N LEU A 364 8.96 0.14 32.66
CA LEU A 364 7.69 -0.14 32.00
C LEU A 364 7.90 -0.97 30.72
N PRO A 365 6.98 -1.91 30.40
CA PRO A 365 7.05 -2.68 29.18
C PRO A 365 6.84 -1.79 27.95
N THR A 366 7.57 -2.09 26.89
CA THR A 366 7.48 -1.41 25.59
C THR A 366 7.15 -2.42 24.50
N ASN A 367 6.51 -1.99 23.42
CA ASN A 367 6.13 -2.86 22.30
C ASN A 367 6.52 -2.31 20.92
N ARG A 368 6.95 -1.05 20.82
CA ARG A 368 7.61 -0.49 19.63
C ARG A 368 8.95 0.12 20.00
N VAL A 369 9.91 -0.05 19.10
CA VAL A 369 11.23 0.60 19.16
C VAL A 369 11.43 1.38 17.88
N TYR A 370 11.99 2.57 18.02
CA TYR A 370 12.34 3.42 16.91
C TYR A 370 13.84 3.65 16.92
N LEU A 371 14.52 3.33 15.81
CA LEU A 371 15.88 3.79 15.54
C LEU A 371 15.79 5.03 14.66
N VAL A 372 16.42 6.13 15.09
CA VAL A 372 16.34 7.42 14.39
C VAL A 372 17.73 7.89 13.96
N ALA A 373 17.92 8.05 12.65
CA ALA A 373 19.16 8.53 12.06
C ALA A 373 18.98 9.92 11.43
N ALA A 374 20.01 10.76 11.47
CA ALA A 374 20.07 12.00 10.70
C ALA A 374 20.06 11.69 9.19
N SER A 375 19.35 12.53 8.45
CA SER A 375 19.27 12.49 7.00
C SER A 375 19.20 13.91 6.45
N ASP A 376 19.97 14.19 5.41
CA ASP A 376 19.92 15.50 4.78
C ASP A 376 18.66 15.65 3.91
N GLU A 377 18.16 16.87 3.73
CA GLU A 377 17.00 17.15 2.87
C GLU A 377 17.23 16.74 1.41
N SER A 378 18.48 16.86 0.94
CA SER A 378 18.90 16.44 -0.40
C SER A 378 19.13 14.93 -0.52
N GLU A 379 19.15 14.20 0.60
CA GLU A 379 19.30 12.74 0.58
C GLU A 379 18.07 12.10 -0.07
N ARG A 380 18.32 11.07 -0.87
CA ARG A 380 17.31 10.28 -1.57
C ARG A 380 17.32 8.86 -1.05
N ILE A 381 16.15 8.23 -0.96
CA ILE A 381 15.99 6.92 -0.30
C ILE A 381 15.34 5.94 -1.27
N PHE A 382 15.92 4.74 -1.41
CA PHE A 382 15.52 3.75 -2.40
C PHE A 382 15.41 2.35 -1.78
N GLY A 383 14.49 1.54 -2.27
CA GLY A 383 14.39 0.12 -1.90
C GLY A 383 13.04 -0.22 -1.29
N LEU A 384 13.07 -0.83 -0.11
CA LEU A 384 11.94 -1.43 0.59
C LEU A 384 11.28 -2.64 -0.12
N GLY A 385 12.08 -3.34 -0.93
CA GLY A 385 11.63 -4.44 -1.77
C GLY A 385 11.23 -3.96 -3.16
N GLU A 386 10.06 -4.36 -3.64
CA GLU A 386 9.54 -3.97 -4.95
C GLU A 386 8.53 -2.82 -4.81
N SER A 387 8.96 -1.61 -5.17
CA SER A 387 8.07 -0.44 -5.30
C SER A 387 7.64 -0.25 -6.75
N PHE A 388 6.34 -0.11 -6.97
CA PHE A 388 5.76 0.04 -8.30
C PHE A 388 5.31 1.49 -8.62
N SER A 389 5.35 2.40 -7.64
CA SER A 389 4.82 3.78 -7.79
C SER A 389 5.93 4.82 -7.78
N TYR A 390 6.81 4.76 -6.78
CA TYR A 390 7.87 5.75 -6.57
C TYR A 390 9.20 5.05 -6.33
N MET A 391 10.25 5.56 -6.96
CA MET A 391 11.60 5.07 -6.76
C MET A 391 12.27 5.76 -5.56
N ASP A 392 12.15 7.09 -5.48
CA ASP A 392 12.58 7.87 -4.30
C ASP A 392 11.46 7.89 -3.26
N LEU A 393 11.81 7.50 -2.04
CA LEU A 393 10.91 7.33 -0.91
C LEU A 393 11.07 8.46 0.13
N LYS A 394 11.95 9.44 -0.11
CA LYS A 394 12.07 10.60 0.77
C LYS A 394 10.72 11.33 0.87
N GLY A 395 10.30 11.68 2.08
CA GLY A 395 9.00 12.28 2.35
C GLY A 395 7.84 11.28 2.49
N ALA A 396 8.09 9.97 2.40
CA ALA A 396 7.05 8.93 2.50
C ALA A 396 7.07 8.20 3.84
N VAL A 397 5.92 7.62 4.22
CA VAL A 397 5.79 6.63 5.31
C VAL A 397 5.42 5.30 4.68
N VAL A 398 6.30 4.30 4.82
CA VAL A 398 6.15 3.00 4.15
C VAL A 398 6.11 1.87 5.17
N PRO A 399 4.94 1.24 5.38
CA PRO A 399 4.84 0.04 6.21
C PRO A 399 5.44 -1.17 5.48
N ILE A 400 6.14 -2.03 6.22
CA ILE A 400 6.71 -3.27 5.70
C ILE A 400 5.73 -4.42 5.93
N ILE A 401 4.87 -4.61 4.94
CA ILE A 401 3.78 -5.59 5.00
C ILE A 401 3.58 -6.17 3.59
N THR A 402 3.72 -7.48 3.47
CA THR A 402 3.38 -8.18 2.23
C THR A 402 1.85 -8.22 2.05
N ARG A 403 1.32 -7.76 0.93
CA ARG A 403 -0.13 -7.81 0.67
C ARG A 403 -0.42 -7.72 -0.81
N GLU A 404 -1.69 -7.89 -1.18
CA GLU A 404 -2.11 -7.58 -2.53
C GLU A 404 -1.69 -6.14 -2.92
N GLN A 405 -0.93 -6.04 -4.01
CA GLN A 405 -0.44 -4.76 -4.54
C GLN A 405 -1.57 -3.82 -4.99
N GLY A 406 -2.72 -4.44 -5.29
CA GLY A 406 -3.98 -3.93 -5.80
C GLY A 406 -4.04 -3.30 -7.18
N VAL A 407 -5.26 -2.93 -7.55
CA VAL A 407 -5.70 -2.60 -8.92
C VAL A 407 -6.03 -1.13 -9.01
N GLY A 408 -5.13 -0.35 -9.64
CA GLY A 408 -5.22 1.12 -9.72
C GLY A 408 -4.24 1.82 -8.77
N ARG A 409 -3.98 1.24 -7.59
CA ARG A 409 -2.86 1.58 -6.68
C ARG A 409 -2.84 3.04 -6.24
N GLY A 410 -4.02 3.57 -5.90
CA GLY A 410 -4.24 4.95 -5.47
C GLY A 410 -4.57 5.92 -6.61
N LEU A 411 -4.49 5.50 -7.87
CA LEU A 411 -4.80 6.35 -9.01
C LEU A 411 -6.32 6.46 -9.22
N GLN A 412 -6.89 7.59 -8.82
CA GLN A 412 -8.31 7.88 -8.99
C GLN A 412 -8.67 8.31 -10.42
N PRO A 413 -9.88 7.99 -10.92
CA PRO A 413 -10.96 7.25 -10.25
C PRO A 413 -10.86 5.72 -10.40
N GLY A 414 -9.76 5.19 -10.95
CA GLY A 414 -9.60 3.76 -11.22
C GLY A 414 -9.65 2.90 -9.95
N THR A 415 -8.94 3.33 -8.90
CA THR A 415 -8.93 2.69 -7.58
C THR A 415 -10.34 2.57 -6.99
N PHE A 416 -11.15 3.63 -7.01
CA PHE A 416 -12.53 3.56 -6.54
C PHE A 416 -13.34 2.49 -7.26
N TRP A 417 -13.30 2.45 -8.60
CA TRP A 417 -14.09 1.49 -9.35
C TRP A 417 -13.64 0.06 -9.10
N SER A 418 -12.35 -0.16 -8.88
CA SER A 418 -11.82 -1.44 -8.40
C SER A 418 -12.38 -1.81 -7.03
N ASP A 419 -12.37 -0.90 -6.06
CA ASP A 419 -12.92 -1.14 -4.72
C ASP A 419 -14.41 -1.51 -4.77
N VAL A 420 -15.20 -0.81 -5.59
CA VAL A 420 -16.64 -1.04 -5.72
C VAL A 420 -16.98 -2.34 -6.43
N PHE A 421 -16.27 -2.69 -7.51
CA PHE A 421 -16.67 -3.79 -8.39
C PHE A 421 -15.82 -5.06 -8.28
N LEU A 422 -14.59 -4.96 -7.78
CA LEU A 422 -13.66 -6.09 -7.72
C LEU A 422 -13.43 -6.61 -6.30
N GLY A 423 -13.75 -5.84 -5.27
CA GLY A 423 -13.66 -6.30 -3.89
C GLY A 423 -14.88 -7.13 -3.47
N PRO A 424 -14.75 -8.33 -2.87
CA PRO A 424 -15.80 -8.85 -1.99
C PRO A 424 -16.20 -7.75 -0.99
N ALA A 425 -17.50 -7.48 -0.85
CA ALA A 425 -18.06 -6.37 -0.07
C ALA A 425 -17.24 -6.09 1.22
N ARG A 426 -16.48 -4.98 1.22
CA ARG A 426 -15.51 -4.48 2.24
C ARG A 426 -14.01 -4.72 1.99
N SER A 427 -13.59 -5.21 0.83
CA SER A 427 -12.14 -5.35 0.52
C SER A 427 -11.64 -4.22 -0.37
N SER A 428 -10.50 -3.64 0.02
CA SER A 428 -9.84 -2.52 -0.65
C SER A 428 -8.98 -3.00 -1.82
N ALA A 429 -9.62 -3.56 -2.86
CA ALA A 429 -8.96 -4.05 -4.07
C ALA A 429 -8.22 -2.95 -4.86
N GLY A 430 -8.63 -1.70 -4.70
CA GLY A 430 -8.12 -0.49 -5.36
C GLY A 430 -6.78 0.01 -4.80
N THR A 431 -6.49 -0.27 -3.52
CA THR A 431 -5.20 -0.10 -2.80
C THR A 431 -4.49 1.26 -2.87
N ALA A 432 -3.41 1.43 -2.10
CA ALA A 432 -2.59 2.64 -2.06
C ALA A 432 -1.21 2.46 -2.73
N THR A 433 -0.54 3.58 -3.03
CA THR A 433 0.73 3.63 -3.78
C THR A 433 1.87 2.80 -3.17
N GLN A 434 1.84 2.61 -1.85
CA GLN A 434 2.82 1.88 -1.04
C GLN A 434 2.52 0.36 -0.93
N HIS A 435 1.42 -0.13 -1.50
CA HIS A 435 1.12 -1.56 -1.46
C HIS A 435 2.04 -2.33 -2.40
N THR A 436 2.54 -3.47 -1.89
CA THR A 436 3.42 -4.38 -2.62
C THR A 436 3.28 -5.80 -2.11
N TYR A 437 3.49 -6.77 -3.00
CA TYR A 437 3.70 -8.16 -2.64
C TYR A 437 5.04 -8.35 -1.92
N THR A 438 6.07 -7.61 -2.32
CA THR A 438 7.45 -7.80 -1.89
C THR A 438 7.89 -6.59 -1.08
N ALA A 439 7.43 -6.51 0.18
CA ALA A 439 7.94 -5.55 1.14
C ALA A 439 9.20 -6.14 1.78
N ILE A 440 10.35 -5.49 1.71
CA ILE A 440 11.58 -5.96 2.37
C ILE A 440 12.09 -4.81 3.24
N PRO A 441 12.42 -5.01 4.53
CA PRO A 441 12.87 -3.95 5.41
C PRO A 441 14.35 -3.64 5.15
N HIS A 442 14.68 -3.27 3.91
CA HIS A 442 16.00 -2.82 3.49
C HIS A 442 15.87 -1.65 2.53
N PHE A 443 16.57 -0.56 2.82
CA PHE A 443 16.68 0.59 1.94
C PHE A 443 18.13 1.07 1.87
N THR A 444 18.41 1.83 0.80
CA THR A 444 19.69 2.46 0.53
C THR A 444 19.48 3.95 0.31
N THR A 445 20.51 4.75 0.57
CA THR A 445 20.44 6.20 0.42
C THR A 445 21.46 6.73 -0.57
N SER A 446 21.23 7.92 -1.12
CA SER A 446 22.19 8.62 -1.99
C SER A 446 23.51 8.98 -1.28
N SER A 447 23.53 8.97 0.06
CA SER A 447 24.73 9.10 0.89
C SER A 447 25.52 7.79 1.04
N LEU A 448 25.17 6.76 0.25
CA LEU A 448 25.82 5.46 0.18
C LEU A 448 25.73 4.64 1.48
N ARG A 449 24.62 4.81 2.21
CA ARG A 449 24.27 4.02 3.39
C ARG A 449 23.19 3.00 3.02
N SER A 450 23.22 1.82 3.62
CA SER A 450 22.11 0.86 3.63
C SER A 450 21.68 0.60 5.04
N PHE A 451 20.37 0.46 5.26
CA PHE A 451 19.79 0.03 6.52
C PHE A 451 18.95 -1.21 6.25
N PHE A 452 19.01 -2.21 7.12
CA PHE A 452 18.16 -3.39 7.02
C PHE A 452 17.81 -3.98 8.39
N LEU A 453 16.65 -4.62 8.48
CA LEU A 453 16.23 -5.33 9.68
C LEU A 453 16.55 -6.83 9.60
N PHE A 454 16.89 -7.41 10.75
CA PHE A 454 16.96 -8.85 10.93
C PHE A 454 15.56 -9.40 11.26
N GLY A 455 15.30 -10.66 10.90
CA GLY A 455 13.99 -11.27 11.06
C GLY A 455 12.95 -10.75 10.05
N THR A 456 11.67 -10.79 10.44
CA THR A 456 10.55 -10.29 9.64
C THR A 456 9.55 -9.45 10.45
N PRO A 457 10.02 -8.56 11.36
CA PRO A 457 9.12 -7.80 12.18
C PRO A 457 8.23 -6.91 11.33
N PHE A 458 6.98 -6.75 11.77
CA PHE A 458 6.22 -5.59 11.33
C PHE A 458 7.05 -4.33 11.63
N SER A 459 7.17 -3.46 10.64
CA SER A 459 7.95 -2.23 10.76
C SER A 459 7.36 -1.14 9.89
N VAL A 460 7.63 0.11 10.27
CA VAL A 460 7.26 1.30 9.49
C VAL A 460 8.53 2.11 9.22
N MET A 461 8.80 2.34 7.95
CA MET A 461 9.90 3.16 7.48
C MET A 461 9.37 4.56 7.26
N ASP A 462 9.62 5.45 8.22
CA ASP A 462 9.15 6.82 8.22
C ASP A 462 10.26 7.75 7.73
N PHE A 463 10.09 8.26 6.51
CA PHE A 463 10.95 9.22 5.84
C PHE A 463 10.25 10.57 5.63
N TRP A 464 9.12 10.81 6.30
CA TRP A 464 8.28 11.99 6.09
C TRP A 464 9.03 13.29 6.41
N ARG A 465 9.86 13.27 7.46
CA ARG A 465 10.72 14.39 7.85
C ARG A 465 12.00 14.44 7.02
N PHE A 466 12.34 15.62 6.50
CA PHE A 466 13.51 15.80 5.65
C PHE A 466 14.85 15.67 6.36
N ASP A 467 14.87 15.88 7.67
CA ASP A 467 16.09 15.94 8.48
C ASP A 467 16.45 14.59 9.15
N ARG A 468 15.64 13.54 8.94
CA ARG A 468 15.82 12.25 9.61
C ARG A 468 15.24 11.07 8.85
N ILE A 469 15.68 9.90 9.26
CA ILE A 469 15.16 8.58 8.90
C ILE A 469 14.72 7.93 10.21
N SER A 470 13.47 7.50 10.27
CA SER A 470 12.89 6.84 11.44
C SER A 470 12.46 5.43 11.08
N ILE A 471 12.96 4.43 11.81
CA ILE A 471 12.63 3.02 11.61
C ILE A 471 11.85 2.55 12.83
N GLU A 472 10.53 2.44 12.70
CA GLU A 472 9.67 1.80 13.69
C GLU A 472 9.73 0.29 13.55
N ILE A 473 9.89 -0.42 14.66
CA ILE A 473 9.98 -1.87 14.70
C ILE A 473 9.01 -2.37 15.78
N ASN A 474 8.12 -3.28 15.38
CA ASN A 474 7.34 -4.04 16.33
C ASN A 474 8.27 -4.97 17.12
N ALA A 475 8.33 -4.76 18.42
CA ALA A 475 9.22 -5.46 19.32
C ALA A 475 8.39 -6.07 20.44
N THR A 476 7.54 -7.04 20.14
CA THR A 476 6.69 -7.66 21.18
C THR A 476 7.28 -8.90 21.79
N ASP A 477 7.94 -9.72 20.99
CA ASP A 477 8.38 -11.05 21.43
C ASP A 477 9.88 -11.08 21.77
N ASP A 478 10.68 -10.19 21.14
CA ASP A 478 12.13 -10.20 21.27
C ASP A 478 12.64 -9.13 22.23
N ALA A 479 13.38 -9.55 23.27
CA ALA A 479 14.11 -8.63 24.14
C ALA A 479 15.19 -7.81 23.39
N VAL A 480 15.57 -8.23 22.18
CA VAL A 480 16.62 -7.61 21.37
C VAL A 480 16.12 -7.39 19.95
N THR A 481 16.16 -6.13 19.50
CA THR A 481 15.88 -5.75 18.12
C THR A 481 17.18 -5.42 17.41
N SER A 482 17.44 -6.02 16.24
CA SER A 482 18.69 -5.84 15.51
C SER A 482 18.50 -5.06 14.20
N VAL A 483 19.36 -4.06 13.96
CA VAL A 483 19.41 -3.30 12.71
C VAL A 483 20.82 -3.37 12.13
N GLY A 484 20.94 -3.74 10.87
CA GLY A 484 22.19 -3.71 10.13
C GLY A 484 22.33 -2.40 9.36
N ILE A 485 23.51 -1.80 9.42
CA ILE A 485 23.85 -0.59 8.68
C ILE A 485 25.14 -0.83 7.89
N ILE A 486 25.12 -0.50 6.61
CA ILE A 486 26.27 -0.62 5.71
C ILE A 486 26.62 0.75 5.18
N ARG A 487 27.91 1.06 5.10
CA ARG A 487 28.43 2.18 4.32
C ARG A 487 29.45 1.64 3.34
N ALA A 488 29.39 2.09 2.07
CA ALA A 488 30.36 1.66 1.05
C ALA A 488 30.75 2.77 0.06
N THR A 489 31.96 2.76 -0.48
CA THR A 489 32.49 3.84 -1.34
C THR A 489 31.81 3.99 -2.72
N SER A 490 30.91 3.07 -3.10
CA SER A 490 30.12 3.19 -4.34
C SER A 490 28.81 2.38 -4.26
N PRO A 491 27.79 2.69 -5.09
CA PRO A 491 26.54 1.94 -5.11
C PRO A 491 26.73 0.44 -5.37
N ARG A 492 27.66 0.07 -6.27
CA ARG A 492 27.97 -1.34 -6.57
C ARG A 492 28.51 -2.07 -5.34
N LYS A 493 29.44 -1.45 -4.61
CA LYS A 493 30.00 -2.05 -3.39
C LYS A 493 28.95 -2.14 -2.29
N LEU A 494 28.07 -1.15 -2.18
CA LEU A 494 26.96 -1.16 -1.22
C LEU A 494 26.01 -2.35 -1.45
N VAL A 495 25.57 -2.55 -2.69
CA VAL A 495 24.72 -3.70 -3.06
C VAL A 495 25.46 -5.02 -2.87
N HIS A 496 26.74 -5.09 -3.23
CA HIS A 496 27.55 -6.29 -3.03
C HIS A 496 27.70 -6.63 -1.54
N ALA A 497 27.98 -5.64 -0.70
CA ALA A 497 28.10 -5.82 0.74
C ALA A 497 26.79 -6.34 1.35
N TYR A 498 25.66 -5.71 1.03
CA TYR A 498 24.35 -6.16 1.50
C TYR A 498 24.04 -7.59 1.05
N THR A 499 24.27 -7.92 -0.22
CA THR A 499 23.92 -9.24 -0.76
C THR A 499 24.87 -10.34 -0.33
N ALA A 500 26.17 -10.09 -0.22
CA ALA A 500 27.15 -11.07 0.23
C ALA A 500 27.04 -11.32 1.73
N HIS A 501 26.90 -10.27 2.55
CA HIS A 501 26.79 -10.39 4.01
C HIS A 501 25.55 -11.17 4.43
N ASN A 502 24.43 -11.02 3.71
CA ASN A 502 23.16 -11.66 4.04
C ASN A 502 22.86 -12.92 3.18
N ASP A 503 23.86 -13.46 2.48
CA ASP A 503 23.74 -14.63 1.60
C ASP A 503 22.65 -14.52 0.51
N LEU A 504 22.35 -13.31 0.02
CA LEU A 504 21.24 -13.05 -0.92
C LEU A 504 21.59 -13.31 -2.38
N ILE A 505 22.80 -13.80 -2.68
CA ILE A 505 23.26 -14.06 -4.05
C ILE A 505 22.44 -15.19 -4.68
N MET A 506 21.70 -14.85 -5.74
CA MET A 506 20.93 -15.83 -6.51
C MET A 506 21.83 -16.69 -7.39
N ARG A 507 21.40 -17.93 -7.66
CA ARG A 507 22.10 -18.79 -8.64
C ARG A 507 21.93 -18.21 -10.05
N PRO A 508 22.92 -18.39 -10.95
CA PRO A 508 22.75 -18.06 -12.36
C PRO A 508 21.52 -18.76 -12.96
N LEU A 509 20.83 -18.08 -13.88
CA LEU A 509 19.71 -18.68 -14.62
C LEU A 509 20.20 -19.88 -15.43
N PRO A 510 19.39 -20.95 -15.57
CA PRO A 510 19.71 -22.06 -16.46
C PRO A 510 19.97 -21.62 -17.90
N GLY A 511 20.92 -22.26 -18.58
CA GLY A 511 21.32 -21.89 -19.94
C GLY A 511 20.17 -21.91 -20.96
N TRP A 512 19.16 -22.76 -20.76
CA TRP A 512 18.01 -22.86 -21.67
C TRP A 512 17.13 -21.60 -21.68
N VAL A 513 17.13 -20.80 -20.61
CA VAL A 513 16.31 -19.57 -20.51
C VAL A 513 16.69 -18.57 -21.60
N TYR A 514 17.95 -18.58 -22.05
CA TYR A 514 18.44 -17.68 -23.09
C TYR A 514 18.11 -18.11 -24.53
N ASN A 515 17.49 -19.29 -24.73
CA ASN A 515 17.25 -19.84 -26.07
C ASN A 515 16.00 -19.27 -26.77
N GLY A 516 15.19 -18.45 -26.08
CA GLY A 516 13.96 -17.91 -26.63
C GLY A 516 12.92 -17.54 -25.58
N ALA A 517 11.72 -17.19 -26.02
CA ALA A 517 10.63 -16.79 -25.14
C ALA A 517 10.06 -17.99 -24.34
N ILE A 518 9.61 -17.71 -23.12
CA ILE A 518 8.77 -18.61 -22.33
C ILE A 518 7.31 -18.28 -22.64
N MET A 519 6.63 -19.14 -23.39
CA MET A 519 5.28 -18.87 -23.89
C MET A 519 4.22 -19.35 -22.90
N GLY A 520 3.46 -18.42 -22.31
CA GLY A 520 2.31 -18.73 -21.46
C GLY A 520 1.11 -19.19 -22.28
N PHE A 521 0.69 -20.44 -22.12
CA PHE A 521 -0.47 -21.01 -22.81
C PHE A 521 -1.43 -21.72 -21.86
N GLN A 522 -2.69 -21.78 -22.28
CA GLN A 522 -3.79 -22.49 -21.61
C GLN A 522 -4.77 -23.04 -22.64
N GLY A 523 -5.65 -23.93 -22.18
CA GLY A 523 -6.72 -24.58 -22.94
C GLY A 523 -6.48 -26.07 -23.18
N GLY A 524 -5.59 -26.69 -22.42
CA GLY A 524 -5.25 -28.11 -22.55
C GLY A 524 -4.45 -28.49 -23.79
N ARG A 525 -4.14 -29.79 -23.89
CA ARG A 525 -3.15 -30.36 -24.81
C ARG A 525 -3.32 -29.96 -26.28
N LYS A 526 -4.56 -29.99 -26.79
CA LYS A 526 -4.85 -29.73 -28.21
C LYS A 526 -4.66 -28.25 -28.54
N ALA A 527 -5.24 -27.36 -27.74
CA ALA A 527 -5.16 -25.92 -27.96
C ALA A 527 -3.72 -25.41 -27.82
N VAL A 528 -2.99 -25.89 -26.81
CA VAL A 528 -1.59 -25.50 -26.58
C VAL A 528 -0.70 -25.91 -27.75
N ALA A 529 -0.82 -27.14 -28.26
CA ALA A 529 0.01 -27.57 -29.40
C ALA A 529 -0.32 -26.83 -30.69
N GLN A 530 -1.58 -26.45 -30.92
CA GLN A 530 -1.94 -25.60 -32.06
C GLN A 530 -1.29 -24.22 -31.93
N LYS A 531 -1.41 -23.57 -30.76
CA LYS A 531 -0.77 -22.28 -30.50
C LYS A 531 0.75 -22.35 -30.65
N LEU A 532 1.39 -23.38 -30.09
CA LEU A 532 2.83 -23.59 -30.20
C LEU A 532 3.25 -23.81 -31.65
N SER A 533 2.51 -24.61 -32.42
CA SER A 533 2.82 -24.85 -33.83
C SER A 533 2.77 -23.55 -34.63
N THR A 534 1.76 -22.70 -34.42
CA THR A 534 1.69 -21.38 -35.06
C THR A 534 2.92 -20.53 -34.74
N VAL A 535 3.32 -20.48 -33.47
CA VAL A 535 4.48 -19.70 -33.02
C VAL A 535 5.80 -20.22 -33.64
N LEU A 536 5.98 -21.54 -33.67
CA LEU A 536 7.16 -22.16 -34.27
C LEU A 536 7.21 -21.97 -35.81
N GLN A 537 6.06 -22.08 -36.49
CA GLN A 537 5.96 -21.83 -37.93
C GLN A 537 6.26 -20.36 -38.29
N ALA A 538 5.97 -19.43 -37.37
CA ALA A 538 6.34 -18.03 -37.51
C ALA A 538 7.84 -17.76 -37.24
N GLY A 539 8.64 -18.79 -36.94
CA GLY A 539 10.09 -18.65 -36.70
C GLY A 539 10.44 -18.00 -35.36
N VAL A 540 9.51 -17.94 -34.41
CA VAL A 540 9.75 -17.37 -33.07
C VAL A 540 10.57 -18.36 -32.23
N PRO A 541 11.74 -17.97 -31.70
CA PRO A 541 12.50 -18.82 -30.79
C PRO A 541 11.73 -19.02 -29.47
N VAL A 542 11.47 -20.28 -29.12
CA VAL A 542 10.77 -20.68 -27.90
C VAL A 542 11.72 -21.53 -27.05
N SER A 543 12.00 -21.09 -25.83
CA SER A 543 12.80 -21.87 -24.87
C SER A 543 11.94 -22.79 -24.02
N ALA A 544 10.73 -22.36 -23.70
CA ALA A 544 9.82 -23.12 -22.89
C ALA A 544 8.35 -22.73 -23.10
N ILE A 545 7.44 -23.61 -22.68
CA ILE A 545 6.02 -23.29 -22.52
C ILE A 545 5.65 -23.30 -21.04
N TRP A 546 4.86 -22.32 -20.61
CA TRP A 546 4.33 -22.23 -19.26
C TRP A 546 2.83 -22.53 -19.26
N LEU A 547 2.43 -23.58 -18.54
CA LEU A 547 1.08 -24.14 -18.54
C LEU A 547 0.46 -23.99 -17.15
N GLN A 548 -0.15 -22.84 -16.88
CA GLN A 548 -0.74 -22.61 -15.56
C GLN A 548 -1.96 -23.50 -15.27
N ASP A 549 -2.66 -23.97 -16.30
CA ASP A 549 -3.80 -24.89 -16.20
C ASP A 549 -3.40 -26.37 -16.18
N TRP A 550 -2.12 -26.71 -15.97
CA TRP A 550 -1.65 -28.11 -15.94
C TRP A 550 -2.39 -28.99 -14.91
N ALA A 551 -2.83 -28.40 -13.80
CA ALA A 551 -3.59 -29.06 -12.74
C ALA A 551 -5.12 -29.00 -12.93
N GLY A 552 -5.56 -28.54 -14.10
CA GLY A 552 -6.96 -28.38 -14.45
C GLY A 552 -7.52 -26.99 -14.17
N GLN A 553 -8.78 -26.79 -14.56
CA GLN A 553 -9.52 -25.54 -14.41
C GLN A 553 -10.84 -25.76 -13.67
N ARG A 554 -11.38 -24.70 -13.07
CA ARG A 554 -12.74 -24.67 -12.51
C ARG A 554 -13.48 -23.40 -12.90
N ASN A 555 -14.79 -23.52 -13.09
CA ASN A 555 -15.65 -22.36 -13.35
C ASN A 555 -16.01 -21.69 -12.02
N THR A 556 -15.95 -20.37 -11.99
CA THR A 556 -16.31 -19.53 -10.85
C THR A 556 -17.18 -18.37 -11.35
N SER A 557 -17.82 -17.63 -10.44
CA SER A 557 -18.56 -16.41 -10.80
C SER A 557 -17.70 -15.34 -11.50
N PHE A 558 -16.38 -15.36 -11.30
CA PHE A 558 -15.40 -14.47 -11.93
C PHE A 558 -14.83 -15.01 -13.27
N GLY A 559 -15.26 -16.21 -13.71
CA GLY A 559 -14.76 -16.88 -14.91
C GLY A 559 -13.99 -18.18 -14.63
N GLN A 560 -13.23 -18.66 -15.62
CA GLN A 560 -12.39 -19.86 -15.47
C GLN A 560 -11.15 -19.56 -14.63
N ARG A 561 -11.00 -20.29 -13.51
CA ARG A 561 -9.82 -20.21 -12.62
C ARG A 561 -9.08 -21.54 -12.56
N LEU A 562 -7.89 -21.53 -11.99
CA LEU A 562 -7.08 -22.73 -11.79
C LEU A 562 -7.69 -23.64 -10.72
N ASN A 563 -7.57 -24.95 -10.92
CA ASN A 563 -7.96 -25.93 -9.91
C ASN A 563 -6.81 -26.10 -8.91
N TRP A 564 -6.93 -25.51 -7.71
CA TRP A 564 -5.90 -25.54 -6.66
C TRP A 564 -5.79 -26.91 -5.96
N ASP A 565 -5.46 -27.93 -6.75
CA ASP A 565 -5.20 -29.30 -6.35
C ASP A 565 -4.01 -29.78 -7.19
N TRP A 566 -2.78 -29.54 -6.71
CA TRP A 566 -1.54 -29.52 -7.48
C TRP A 566 -1.06 -30.89 -7.97
N GLN A 567 -1.85 -31.49 -8.87
CA GLN A 567 -1.62 -32.76 -9.53
C GLN A 567 -1.98 -32.62 -11.01
N LEU A 568 -1.26 -33.33 -11.88
CA LEU A 568 -1.47 -33.27 -13.32
C LEU A 568 -2.90 -33.70 -13.69
N ASP A 569 -3.62 -32.84 -14.41
CA ASP A 569 -4.91 -33.18 -15.01
C ASP A 569 -4.68 -33.92 -16.33
N THR A 570 -4.67 -35.25 -16.28
CA THR A 570 -4.45 -36.12 -17.45
C THR A 570 -5.62 -36.12 -18.44
N LYS A 571 -6.79 -35.59 -18.06
CA LYS A 571 -7.92 -35.41 -19.01
C LYS A 571 -7.71 -34.15 -19.83
N LEU A 572 -7.27 -33.06 -19.19
CA LEU A 572 -6.95 -31.81 -19.89
C LEU A 572 -5.64 -31.91 -20.68
N TYR A 573 -4.68 -32.66 -20.15
CA TYR A 573 -3.38 -32.94 -20.77
C TYR A 573 -3.09 -34.44 -20.91
N PRO A 574 -3.76 -35.14 -21.85
CA PRO A 574 -3.46 -36.54 -22.15
C PRO A 574 -2.04 -36.70 -22.73
N ASP A 575 -1.49 -37.89 -22.56
CA ASP A 575 -0.17 -38.30 -23.06
C ASP A 575 0.99 -37.39 -22.63
N TRP A 576 0.86 -36.74 -21.46
CA TRP A 576 1.79 -35.74 -20.94
C TRP A 576 3.25 -36.17 -21.08
N VAL A 577 3.62 -37.33 -20.55
CA VAL A 577 5.02 -37.82 -20.52
C VAL A 577 5.61 -37.95 -21.92
N GLN A 578 4.83 -38.49 -22.88
CA GLN A 578 5.30 -38.60 -24.26
C GLN A 578 5.45 -37.21 -24.88
N TRP A 579 4.44 -36.35 -24.71
CA TRP A 579 4.43 -35.03 -25.32
C TRP A 579 5.54 -34.12 -24.79
N THR A 580 5.73 -34.03 -23.48
CA THR A 580 6.80 -33.19 -22.89
C THR A 580 8.19 -33.71 -23.26
N ARG A 581 8.36 -35.03 -23.39
CA ARG A 581 9.61 -35.61 -23.92
C ARG A 581 9.84 -35.23 -25.39
N GLU A 582 8.81 -35.23 -26.22
CA GLU A 582 8.91 -34.80 -27.62
C GLU A 582 9.27 -33.31 -27.73
N LEU A 583 8.65 -32.44 -26.92
CA LEU A 583 9.00 -31.02 -26.84
C LEU A 583 10.49 -30.81 -26.52
N TRP A 584 10.98 -31.53 -25.51
CA TRP A 584 12.38 -31.42 -25.11
C TRP A 584 13.33 -32.00 -26.17
N THR A 585 13.11 -33.24 -26.60
CA THR A 585 14.05 -33.96 -27.47
C THR A 585 14.08 -33.47 -28.92
N LYS A 586 12.94 -33.03 -29.46
CA LYS A 586 12.83 -32.58 -30.86
C LYS A 586 12.97 -31.08 -31.02
N HIS A 587 12.53 -30.31 -30.03
CA HIS A 587 12.44 -28.85 -30.15
C HIS A 587 13.29 -28.11 -29.12
N ASN A 588 13.93 -28.82 -28.17
CA ASN A 588 14.64 -28.21 -27.04
C ASN A 588 13.76 -27.24 -26.23
N ILE A 589 12.46 -27.56 -26.13
CA ILE A 589 11.46 -26.75 -25.42
C ILE A 589 11.20 -27.39 -24.05
N TYR A 590 11.42 -26.61 -22.99
CA TYR A 590 11.12 -27.00 -21.62
C TYR A 590 9.64 -26.76 -21.26
N VAL A 591 9.15 -27.43 -20.22
CA VAL A 591 7.78 -27.27 -19.73
C VAL A 591 7.82 -26.70 -18.32
N LEU A 592 7.06 -25.62 -18.12
CA LEU A 592 6.86 -24.97 -16.84
C LEU A 592 5.39 -25.07 -16.42
N ALA A 593 5.14 -25.02 -15.12
CA ALA A 593 3.82 -25.20 -14.52
C ALA A 593 3.48 -24.07 -13.53
N TYR A 594 2.49 -24.30 -12.66
CA TYR A 594 2.03 -23.35 -11.65
C TYR A 594 1.77 -24.08 -10.33
N ILE A 595 2.13 -23.48 -9.21
CA ILE A 595 1.76 -23.94 -7.87
C ILE A 595 1.70 -22.73 -6.93
N ASN A 596 0.88 -22.82 -5.88
CA ASN A 596 0.86 -21.87 -4.77
C ASN A 596 0.68 -22.64 -3.45
N PRO A 597 0.86 -22.02 -2.26
CA PRO A 597 0.81 -22.72 -0.98
C PRO A 597 -0.63 -23.02 -0.49
N HIS A 598 -1.63 -22.76 -1.33
CA HIS A 598 -3.03 -22.94 -1.00
C HIS A 598 -3.61 -24.17 -1.70
N MET A 599 -4.63 -24.76 -1.09
CA MET A 599 -5.31 -25.95 -1.59
C MET A 599 -6.83 -25.79 -1.43
N ARG A 600 -7.58 -26.18 -2.44
CA ARG A 600 -9.05 -26.15 -2.37
C ARG A 600 -9.56 -27.23 -1.38
N PRO A 601 -10.58 -26.95 -0.53
CA PRO A 601 -11.03 -27.90 0.48
C PRO A 601 -11.57 -29.23 -0.07
N GLU A 602 -12.15 -29.23 -1.28
CA GLU A 602 -12.69 -30.46 -1.90
C GLU A 602 -11.63 -31.26 -2.67
N GLY A 603 -10.39 -30.77 -2.72
CA GLY A 603 -9.28 -31.37 -3.45
C GLY A 603 -8.68 -32.55 -2.70
N LYS A 604 -8.07 -33.47 -3.45
CA LYS A 604 -7.40 -34.63 -2.86
C LYS A 604 -6.20 -34.20 -2.00
N LEU A 605 -5.41 -33.26 -2.50
CA LEU A 605 -4.22 -32.76 -1.81
C LEU A 605 -4.57 -32.10 -0.47
N PHE A 606 -5.69 -31.38 -0.40
CA PHE A 606 -6.16 -30.78 0.85
C PHE A 606 -6.46 -31.85 1.89
N ASN A 607 -7.17 -32.92 1.52
CA ASN A 607 -7.52 -34.00 2.44
C ASN A 607 -6.27 -34.75 2.94
N GLU A 608 -5.31 -35.02 2.05
CA GLU A 608 -4.01 -35.61 2.41
C GLU A 608 -3.26 -34.71 3.42
N THR A 609 -3.19 -33.41 3.14
CA THR A 609 -2.51 -32.41 3.99
C THR A 609 -3.20 -32.26 5.35
N LYS A 610 -4.54 -32.28 5.37
CA LYS A 610 -5.36 -32.26 6.58
C LYS A 610 -5.07 -33.47 7.48
N ASN A 611 -4.98 -34.66 6.90
CA ASN A 611 -4.79 -35.91 7.66
C ASN A 611 -3.44 -35.98 8.40
N ILE A 612 -2.43 -35.27 7.90
CA ILE A 612 -1.11 -35.17 8.54
C ILE A 612 -0.97 -33.92 9.42
N GLY A 613 -2.03 -33.12 9.58
CA GLY A 613 -2.04 -31.96 10.46
C GLY A 613 -1.26 -30.75 9.93
N CYS A 614 -1.05 -30.63 8.62
CA CYS A 614 -0.18 -29.62 8.01
C CYS A 614 -0.92 -28.40 7.44
N LEU A 615 -2.10 -28.06 7.95
CA LEU A 615 -2.83 -26.85 7.53
C LEU A 615 -2.76 -25.80 8.64
N ILE A 616 -2.58 -24.54 8.25
CA ILE A 616 -2.66 -23.39 9.15
C ILE A 616 -4.03 -23.38 9.84
N LYS A 617 -4.01 -22.97 11.11
CA LYS A 617 -5.19 -22.88 11.95
C LYS A 617 -5.49 -21.44 12.35
N ARG A 618 -6.71 -21.23 12.82
CA ARG A 618 -7.17 -20.02 13.50
C ARG A 618 -8.06 -20.49 14.66
N ARG A 619 -7.69 -20.12 15.89
CA ARG A 619 -8.40 -20.52 17.12
C ARG A 619 -8.57 -22.04 17.23
N GLY A 620 -7.52 -22.79 16.89
CA GLY A 620 -7.45 -24.24 16.95
C GLY A 620 -8.14 -25.00 15.80
N SER A 621 -8.88 -24.31 14.93
CA SER A 621 -9.55 -24.91 13.77
C SER A 621 -8.81 -24.63 12.47
N ILE A 622 -8.91 -25.50 11.47
CA ILE A 622 -8.29 -25.28 10.15
C ILE A 622 -8.81 -23.97 9.56
N LEU A 623 -7.88 -23.08 9.21
CA LEU A 623 -8.20 -21.80 8.59
C LEU A 623 -8.61 -22.02 7.13
N ILE A 624 -9.85 -21.66 6.81
CA ILE A 624 -10.37 -21.60 5.45
C ILE A 624 -10.63 -20.15 5.10
N GLN A 625 -10.07 -19.70 3.98
CA GLN A 625 -10.18 -18.32 3.50
C GLN A 625 -10.86 -18.29 2.14
N SER A 626 -11.48 -17.16 1.81
CA SER A 626 -11.93 -16.85 0.46
C SER A 626 -10.86 -16.09 -0.32
N SER A 627 -10.72 -16.43 -1.60
CA SER A 627 -9.91 -15.66 -2.57
C SER A 627 -10.77 -14.49 -3.09
N ALA A 628 -10.66 -14.18 -4.39
CA ALA A 628 -11.41 -13.09 -5.02
C ALA A 628 -12.94 -13.20 -4.91
N THR A 629 -13.48 -14.40 -4.66
CA THR A 629 -14.93 -14.63 -4.52
C THR A 629 -15.22 -15.57 -3.35
N ARG A 630 -16.40 -15.43 -2.73
CA ARG A 630 -16.81 -16.23 -1.57
C ARG A 630 -16.90 -17.73 -1.86
N ASP A 631 -17.25 -18.09 -3.10
CA ASP A 631 -17.30 -19.48 -3.58
C ASP A 631 -15.91 -20.07 -3.87
N PHE A 632 -14.86 -19.24 -3.93
CA PHE A 632 -13.48 -19.68 -4.12
C PHE A 632 -12.76 -19.75 -2.78
N THR A 633 -12.87 -20.89 -2.08
CA THR A 633 -12.20 -21.10 -0.79
C THR A 633 -10.92 -21.93 -0.90
N PHE A 634 -10.05 -21.77 0.09
CA PHE A 634 -8.80 -22.51 0.22
C PHE A 634 -8.34 -22.65 1.69
N GLY A 635 -7.56 -23.69 1.97
CA GLY A 635 -6.69 -23.75 3.14
C GLY A 635 -5.22 -23.64 2.75
N THR A 636 -4.37 -23.27 3.70
CA THR A 636 -2.94 -22.99 3.47
C THR A 636 -2.07 -23.99 4.19
N ILE A 637 -1.02 -24.49 3.53
CA ILE A 637 0.01 -25.34 4.15
C ILE A 637 0.73 -24.58 5.28
N ASP A 638 0.91 -25.22 6.43
CA ASP A 638 1.65 -24.66 7.56
C ASP A 638 3.16 -24.79 7.35
N LEU A 639 3.78 -23.78 6.75
CA LEU A 639 5.23 -23.77 6.49
C LEU A 639 6.08 -23.35 7.71
N PHE A 640 5.45 -23.01 8.85
CA PHE A 640 6.17 -22.80 10.11
C PHE A 640 6.61 -24.11 10.75
N ASN A 641 6.04 -25.23 10.29
CA ASN A 641 6.41 -26.58 10.69
C ASN A 641 7.32 -27.24 9.63
N GLU A 642 8.55 -27.59 10.03
CA GLU A 642 9.53 -28.26 9.16
C GLU A 642 9.06 -29.59 8.56
N THR A 643 8.18 -30.31 9.26
CA THR A 643 7.59 -31.54 8.72
C THR A 643 6.71 -31.24 7.51
N CYS A 644 5.93 -30.15 7.59
CA CYS A 644 5.03 -29.71 6.54
C CYS A 644 5.80 -29.07 5.37
N VAL A 645 6.89 -28.36 5.64
CA VAL A 645 7.85 -27.90 4.61
C VAL A 645 8.38 -29.08 3.79
N ARG A 646 8.87 -30.13 4.45
CA ARG A 646 9.38 -31.35 3.77
C ARG A 646 8.29 -32.08 3.00
N TYR A 647 7.10 -32.21 3.58
CA TYR A 647 5.94 -32.79 2.92
C TYR A 647 5.60 -32.03 1.63
N TYR A 648 5.48 -30.71 1.70
CA TYR A 648 5.07 -29.91 0.55
C TYR A 648 6.17 -29.81 -0.53
N ALA A 649 7.44 -29.82 -0.12
CA ALA A 649 8.55 -30.02 -1.05
C ALA A 649 8.45 -31.38 -1.78
N SER A 650 8.04 -32.45 -1.08
CA SER A 650 7.81 -33.75 -1.70
C SER A 650 6.62 -33.76 -2.68
N VAL A 651 5.59 -32.94 -2.44
CA VAL A 651 4.47 -32.71 -3.38
C VAL A 651 4.99 -32.11 -4.68
N ILE A 652 5.83 -31.06 -4.61
CA ILE A 652 6.48 -30.47 -5.79
C ILE A 652 7.32 -31.51 -6.53
N GLN A 653 8.12 -32.29 -5.79
CA GLN A 653 8.98 -33.32 -6.38
C GLN A 653 8.17 -34.40 -7.12
N LYS A 654 7.17 -34.97 -6.45
CA LYS A 654 6.34 -36.06 -6.98
C LYS A 654 5.43 -35.61 -8.10
N ASN A 655 4.76 -34.47 -7.93
CA ASN A 655 3.70 -34.06 -8.84
C ASN A 655 4.23 -33.19 -9.99
N MET A 656 5.36 -32.51 -9.81
CA MET A 656 5.91 -31.61 -10.85
C MET A 656 7.23 -32.14 -11.42
N LEU A 657 8.30 -32.19 -10.62
CA LEU A 657 9.64 -32.53 -11.11
C LEU A 657 9.70 -33.93 -11.73
N ALA A 658 9.06 -34.92 -11.10
CA ALA A 658 8.99 -36.28 -11.63
C ALA A 658 8.18 -36.39 -12.94
N ASN A 659 7.33 -35.40 -13.24
CA ASN A 659 6.60 -35.29 -14.50
C ASN A 659 7.35 -34.48 -15.58
N GLY A 660 8.64 -34.20 -15.37
CA GLY A 660 9.49 -33.49 -16.34
C GLY A 660 9.25 -31.98 -16.39
N ILE A 661 8.54 -31.42 -15.40
CA ILE A 661 8.40 -29.97 -15.26
C ILE A 661 9.72 -29.41 -14.73
N MET A 662 10.30 -28.45 -15.46
CA MET A 662 11.61 -27.86 -15.17
C MET A 662 11.53 -26.40 -14.73
N GLY A 663 10.33 -25.91 -14.46
CA GLY A 663 10.15 -24.67 -13.75
C GLY A 663 8.69 -24.34 -13.50
N TRP A 664 8.42 -23.31 -12.72
CA TRP A 664 7.05 -22.96 -12.38
C TRP A 664 6.93 -21.55 -11.83
N MET A 665 5.73 -21.00 -11.96
CA MET A 665 5.30 -19.90 -11.11
C MET A 665 5.01 -20.48 -9.72
N ALA A 666 5.75 -20.05 -8.71
CA ALA A 666 5.49 -20.27 -7.30
C ALA A 666 4.72 -19.04 -6.79
N ASP A 667 3.41 -19.06 -6.94
CA ASP A 667 2.55 -17.89 -6.71
C ASP A 667 2.15 -17.76 -5.23
N PHE A 668 1.61 -16.59 -4.88
CA PHE A 668 1.12 -16.20 -3.54
C PHE A 668 2.16 -16.26 -2.40
N GLY A 669 1.69 -15.97 -1.19
CA GLY A 669 2.44 -15.95 0.07
C GLY A 669 2.07 -14.79 1.00
N GLU A 670 1.28 -13.84 0.49
CA GLU A 670 0.94 -12.54 1.08
C GLU A 670 -0.34 -12.55 1.94
N ALA A 671 -1.07 -13.67 1.99
CA ALA A 671 -2.44 -13.73 2.52
C ALA A 671 -2.57 -14.47 3.86
N ILE A 672 -1.54 -14.44 4.71
CA ILE A 672 -1.63 -15.00 6.06
C ILE A 672 -2.29 -13.97 6.98
N PRO A 673 -3.43 -14.25 7.63
CA PRO A 673 -4.03 -13.29 8.55
C PRO A 673 -3.20 -13.08 9.83
N PHE A 674 -3.24 -11.87 10.38
CA PHE A 674 -2.55 -11.51 11.63
C PHE A 674 -3.09 -12.23 12.88
N ASP A 675 -4.30 -12.79 12.81
CA ASP A 675 -4.94 -13.56 13.88
C ASP A 675 -4.90 -15.08 13.64
N ALA A 676 -4.10 -15.55 12.68
CA ALA A 676 -3.85 -16.97 12.48
C ALA A 676 -2.99 -17.54 13.62
N ASP A 677 -3.09 -18.84 13.87
CA ASP A 677 -2.31 -19.55 14.89
C ASP A 677 -0.86 -19.78 14.37
N VAL A 678 -0.12 -18.69 14.16
CA VAL A 678 1.25 -18.64 13.63
C VAL A 678 2.09 -17.70 14.51
N PRO A 679 3.43 -17.69 14.41
CA PRO A 679 4.26 -16.68 15.10
C PRO A 679 3.82 -15.25 14.76
N VAL A 680 4.07 -14.28 15.66
CA VAL A 680 3.64 -12.86 15.50
C VAL A 680 4.08 -12.26 14.15
N ASP A 681 5.32 -12.54 13.74
CA ASP A 681 5.87 -12.08 12.46
C ASP A 681 5.57 -13.02 11.28
N GLY A 682 4.70 -14.00 11.51
CA GLY A 682 4.38 -15.07 10.57
C GLY A 682 3.87 -14.56 9.23
N HIS A 683 3.12 -13.45 9.24
CA HIS A 683 2.62 -12.81 8.03
C HIS A 683 3.74 -12.46 7.03
N ASN A 684 4.76 -11.73 7.48
CA ASN A 684 5.90 -11.34 6.65
C ASN A 684 6.92 -12.48 6.45
N ALA A 685 6.97 -13.45 7.36
CA ALA A 685 7.85 -14.62 7.24
C ALA A 685 7.40 -15.62 6.17
N PHE A 686 6.09 -15.75 5.94
CA PHE A 686 5.53 -16.80 5.11
C PHE A 686 6.05 -16.85 3.66
N PRO A 687 6.22 -15.71 2.94
CA PRO A 687 6.81 -15.71 1.59
C PRO A 687 8.21 -16.34 1.54
N ALA A 688 9.05 -16.08 2.53
CA ALA A 688 10.39 -16.65 2.60
C ALA A 688 10.35 -18.17 2.85
N LEU A 689 9.45 -18.62 3.72
CA LEU A 689 9.23 -20.05 3.98
C LEU A 689 8.71 -20.76 2.72
N TRP A 690 7.86 -20.10 1.93
CA TRP A 690 7.39 -20.61 0.66
C TRP A 690 8.51 -20.72 -0.38
N ALA A 691 9.33 -19.67 -0.55
CA ALA A 691 10.49 -19.69 -1.43
C ALA A 691 11.50 -20.78 -1.01
N ARG A 692 11.74 -20.95 0.30
CA ARG A 692 12.59 -22.01 0.85
C ARG A 692 12.05 -23.40 0.54
N THR A 693 10.75 -23.62 0.64
CA THR A 693 10.11 -24.91 0.31
C THR A 693 10.33 -25.28 -1.16
N ASN A 694 10.17 -24.32 -2.08
CA ASN A 694 10.44 -24.52 -3.51
C ASN A 694 11.93 -24.81 -3.78
N ARG A 695 12.84 -24.08 -3.11
CA ARG A 695 14.29 -24.34 -3.20
C ARG A 695 14.64 -25.73 -2.69
N LEU A 696 14.08 -26.15 -1.55
CA LEU A 696 14.28 -27.47 -0.97
C LEU A 696 13.87 -28.57 -1.95
N ALA A 697 12.73 -28.42 -2.61
CA ALA A 697 12.25 -29.37 -3.61
C ALA A 697 13.26 -29.56 -4.75
N ILE A 698 13.81 -28.47 -5.29
CA ILE A 698 14.83 -28.50 -6.36
C ILE A 698 16.13 -29.15 -5.88
N ASP A 699 16.61 -28.72 -4.71
CA ASP A 699 17.94 -29.09 -4.21
C ASP A 699 18.05 -30.55 -3.79
N THR A 700 16.95 -31.15 -3.36
CA THR A 700 16.91 -32.53 -2.85
C THR A 700 16.36 -33.55 -3.86
N PHE A 701 15.94 -33.13 -5.06
CA PHE A 701 15.43 -34.06 -6.07
C PHE A 701 16.53 -34.72 -6.92
N SER A 702 17.33 -33.92 -7.63
CA SER A 702 18.42 -34.43 -8.49
C SER A 702 19.47 -33.37 -8.83
N ASN A 703 20.67 -33.80 -9.25
CA ASN A 703 21.68 -32.88 -9.78
C ASN A 703 21.23 -32.18 -11.07
N HIS A 704 20.39 -32.83 -11.88
CA HIS A 704 19.87 -32.23 -13.11
C HIS A 704 18.93 -31.06 -12.80
N THR A 705 17.97 -31.26 -11.89
CA THR A 705 17.06 -30.19 -11.45
C THR A 705 17.79 -29.06 -10.75
N ARG A 706 18.80 -29.35 -9.90
CA ARG A 706 19.59 -28.31 -9.24
C ARG A 706 20.25 -27.32 -10.22
N LYS A 707 20.65 -27.80 -11.40
CA LYS A 707 21.30 -27.01 -12.46
C LYS A 707 20.31 -26.35 -13.43
N ASN A 708 19.15 -26.98 -13.66
CA ASN A 708 18.29 -26.63 -14.78
C ASN A 708 16.88 -26.17 -14.37
N ALA A 709 16.44 -26.40 -13.13
CA ALA A 709 15.12 -25.98 -12.68
C ALA A 709 15.13 -24.52 -12.22
N VAL A 710 14.07 -23.79 -12.57
CA VAL A 710 13.87 -22.39 -12.15
C VAL A 710 12.44 -22.18 -11.71
N PHE A 711 12.23 -21.50 -10.58
CA PHE A 711 10.92 -21.01 -10.21
C PHE A 711 10.96 -19.49 -10.09
N PHE A 712 9.82 -18.86 -10.29
CA PHE A 712 9.65 -17.41 -10.19
C PHE A 712 8.40 -17.11 -9.37
N TYR A 713 8.43 -16.00 -8.63
CA TYR A 713 7.42 -15.61 -7.65
C TYR A 713 7.16 -14.11 -7.77
N LYS A 714 5.95 -13.69 -7.40
CA LYS A 714 5.59 -12.27 -7.24
C LYS A 714 5.85 -11.74 -5.82
N VAL A 715 5.87 -12.65 -4.84
CA VAL A 715 6.08 -12.36 -3.41
C VAL A 715 7.47 -12.85 -3.02
N GLY A 716 8.38 -11.93 -2.67
CA GLY A 716 9.77 -12.25 -2.38
C GLY A 716 10.21 -11.79 -0.99
N TRP A 717 10.71 -12.71 -0.17
CA TRP A 717 11.40 -12.38 1.07
C TRP A 717 12.52 -13.40 1.31
N LYS A 718 13.65 -12.98 1.88
CA LYS A 718 14.62 -13.89 2.51
C LYS A 718 14.88 -13.41 3.93
N ILE A 719 14.61 -14.27 4.91
CA ILE A 719 14.80 -13.95 6.33
C ILE A 719 16.30 -13.81 6.57
N ILE A 720 16.71 -12.66 7.09
CA ILE A 720 18.08 -12.41 7.52
C ILE A 720 18.16 -12.80 8.99
N SER A 721 19.10 -13.69 9.32
CA SER A 721 19.33 -14.19 10.69
C SER A 721 20.41 -13.42 11.42
#